data_AF-A0A7V0Z4E4-F1
#
_entry.id   AF-A0A7V0Z4E4-F1
#
_cell.length_a   1.000
_cell.length_b   1.000
_cell.length_c   1.000
_cell.angle_alpha   90.00
_cell.angle_beta   90.00
_cell.angle_gamma   90.00
#
_symmetry.space_group_name_H-M   'P 1'
#
loop_
_entity.id
_entity.type
_entity.pdbx_description
1 polymer ?
#
loop_
_entity_poly.entity_id
_entity_poly.type
_entity_poly.pdbx_seq_one_letter_code
_entity_poly.pdbx_strand_id
1 'polypeptide(L)'
;MVQSDGHLYFANGNRAKFFGTNFCFSATYPSQTMSINVSAHIAKQGFNMVRYHHIDGALTSAPGSNTTRRLNHEVLDKFDYLFYQLKQRGIYSAIDLYSIRYFKSGDGIPFYDSLNRSMDVVKRVYMFYEPAYALFRDYPDSLLNHTNPYTGIAYKNEPALVFINPMNEGTLIDHYFWDNWDNPQSNYYLPRFYKNELQNQWNDWLYNRYHWDSTLIRVWSGGDTTTGPDKILNGEFSDTLNGVPRNWWLNQFSGNSTWGVEHAGLSLEPAVFVHVYSPAQYSWHIQLVQSGFTINSDSTYRLSFKAKSSRNRSMDVVIQRNRTPWTVYYSQTINLTTSGQNFILPFYCNNTDTVQLTFNLGLDTGRVWIDAVQLHRAPFSKVLDPGESLGTRTIKLIRWSNRFDYSPYRFFDQIRFFYEKEMKFYQHISALLNDTLHCHSLITSSFFWANQLHQYAWANLVPVMDAHPYFDHPDFPNQPWDTLDFRITNAYFGDGSNGEWFFTYMNQCASAQKPMIISEWQHPAPSESRYVTLLPFAAYAALRDYDAIINFATAHSEGSFSNNRIRPFFDASGQPIHFLFLRMTSLAFLRDITPEDQVRTPWMSFNLDQLIRDVYSGNYWSRGITSSPRDRIFNQFYWNSQKAIFKVNSRGTKAFAGKTASDTVFLGGIRVIGNTDGAIGFTRIDSTAQTQTFFVACLARAENTNMVWVEQTKTQGMLNWGVSPCQVESVSYHTQWHADSLTINKLNAYGDITGATRIIGSNHITNWLIRTGIDSVPWYRVIAYGYSDTLIGIIEIGSKKISGFYIPSPQRILKIERLPENTLFKLYSVDGRLVFEYKTTGPADKFIIPNLKSGVYFYLIKKDTCEQKGKVVIINK
;
A
#
# COMPACT_ATOMS: atom_id res chain seq x y z
N MET A 1 -25.23 -0.43 2.83
CA MET A 1 -25.44 0.94 3.35
C MET A 1 -24.21 1.40 4.09
N VAL A 2 -23.94 2.71 4.15
CA VAL A 2 -22.89 3.29 4.99
C VAL A 2 -23.51 3.76 6.31
N GLN A 3 -22.90 3.44 7.45
CA GLN A 3 -23.34 3.93 8.76
C GLN A 3 -22.41 5.02 9.32
N SER A 4 -22.82 5.66 10.42
CA SER A 4 -22.11 6.81 11.02
C SER A 4 -20.74 6.48 11.60
N ASP A 5 -20.46 5.20 11.83
CA ASP A 5 -19.13 4.71 12.21
C ASP A 5 -18.15 4.67 11.01
N GLY A 6 -18.62 5.00 9.81
CA GLY A 6 -17.82 4.99 8.60
C GLY A 6 -17.63 3.61 8.01
N HIS A 7 -18.58 2.69 8.21
CA HIS A 7 -18.46 1.32 7.71
C HIS A 7 -19.67 0.82 6.93
N LEU A 8 -19.47 -0.27 6.19
CA LEU A 8 -20.50 -0.89 5.37
C LEU A 8 -21.34 -1.88 6.18
N TYR A 9 -22.66 -1.85 5.95
CA TYR A 9 -23.61 -2.75 6.57
C TYR A 9 -24.61 -3.31 5.57
N PHE A 10 -24.96 -4.58 5.75
CA PHE A 10 -26.10 -5.21 5.09
C PHE A 10 -27.42 -4.68 5.68
N ALA A 11 -28.54 -4.89 4.97
CA ALA A 11 -29.86 -4.43 5.39
C ALA A 11 -30.31 -5.00 6.76
N ASN A 12 -29.77 -6.14 7.17
CA ASN A 12 -30.04 -6.76 8.47
C ASN A 12 -29.20 -6.19 9.62
N GLY A 13 -28.38 -5.17 9.38
CA GLY A 13 -27.55 -4.53 10.40
C GLY A 13 -26.21 -5.25 10.67
N ASN A 14 -25.88 -6.31 9.93
CA ASN A 14 -24.57 -6.94 10.04
C ASN A 14 -23.52 -6.16 9.25
N ARG A 15 -22.29 -6.11 9.79
CA ARG A 15 -21.12 -5.55 9.11
C ARG A 15 -20.91 -6.26 7.77
N ALA A 16 -20.76 -5.49 6.71
CA ALA A 16 -20.43 -5.97 5.37
C ALA A 16 -18.91 -5.81 5.14
N LYS A 17 -18.26 -6.90 4.74
CA LYS A 17 -16.87 -6.90 4.30
C LYS A 17 -16.73 -7.70 3.01
N PHE A 18 -15.92 -7.20 2.08
CA PHE A 18 -15.75 -7.82 0.76
C PHE A 18 -14.30 -8.21 0.49
N PHE A 19 -14.08 -9.48 0.19
CA PHE A 19 -12.83 -10.00 -0.34
C PHE A 19 -13.08 -10.36 -1.80
N GLY A 20 -12.47 -9.59 -2.70
CA GLY A 20 -12.80 -9.65 -4.12
C GLY A 20 -11.62 -9.94 -5.03
N THR A 21 -11.95 -10.09 -6.31
CA THR A 21 -11.01 -10.16 -7.43
C THR A 21 -11.53 -9.35 -8.60
N ASN A 22 -10.64 -8.89 -9.49
CA ASN A 22 -11.04 -8.30 -10.75
C ASN A 22 -11.10 -9.37 -11.84
N PHE A 23 -12.10 -9.23 -12.71
CA PHE A 23 -12.11 -9.78 -14.06
C PHE A 23 -11.88 -8.62 -15.03
N CYS A 24 -10.92 -8.77 -15.95
CA CYS A 24 -10.54 -7.71 -16.87
C CYS A 24 -10.86 -8.10 -18.32
N PHE A 25 -11.22 -7.11 -19.15
CA PHE A 25 -11.47 -7.29 -20.59
C PHE A 25 -12.45 -8.44 -20.87
N SER A 26 -12.10 -9.41 -21.73
CA SER A 26 -13.00 -10.51 -22.10
C SER A 26 -13.28 -11.51 -20.98
N ALA A 27 -12.55 -11.46 -19.85
CA ALA A 27 -12.93 -12.20 -18.65
C ALA A 27 -14.25 -11.68 -18.02
N THR A 28 -14.70 -10.47 -18.38
CA THR A 28 -15.95 -9.87 -17.88
C THR A 28 -17.20 -10.31 -18.65
N TYR A 29 -17.04 -10.93 -19.82
CA TYR A 29 -18.14 -11.42 -20.67
C TYR A 29 -17.81 -12.79 -21.32
N PRO A 30 -17.39 -13.80 -20.54
CA PRO A 30 -17.00 -15.08 -21.10
C PRO A 30 -18.24 -15.85 -21.60
N SER A 31 -18.01 -16.96 -22.31
CA SER A 31 -19.09 -17.87 -22.71
C SER A 31 -19.94 -18.35 -21.52
N GLN A 32 -21.18 -18.78 -21.78
CA GLN A 32 -22.07 -19.29 -20.72
C GLN A 32 -21.46 -20.50 -19.98
N THR A 33 -20.86 -21.45 -20.71
CA THR A 33 -20.16 -22.60 -20.11
C THR A 33 -19.04 -22.15 -19.19
N MET A 34 -18.24 -21.17 -19.62
CA MET A 34 -17.16 -20.64 -18.78
C MET A 34 -17.73 -19.89 -17.57
N SER A 35 -18.81 -19.13 -17.71
CA SER A 35 -19.48 -18.41 -16.63
C SER A 35 -19.94 -19.35 -15.50
N ILE A 36 -20.48 -20.53 -15.84
CA ILE A 36 -20.87 -21.56 -14.86
C ILE A 36 -19.65 -22.08 -14.09
N ASN A 37 -18.57 -22.40 -14.82
CA ASN A 37 -17.37 -22.99 -14.24
C ASN A 37 -16.61 -21.99 -13.38
N VAL A 38 -16.38 -20.79 -13.89
CA VAL A 38 -15.60 -19.76 -13.21
C VAL A 38 -16.32 -19.26 -11.96
N SER A 39 -17.64 -19.06 -11.99
CA SER A 39 -18.39 -18.61 -10.82
C SER A 39 -18.31 -19.63 -9.67
N ALA A 40 -18.34 -20.93 -9.97
CA ALA A 40 -18.11 -21.98 -8.98
C ALA A 40 -16.66 -21.96 -8.44
N HIS A 41 -15.68 -21.72 -9.31
CA HIS A 41 -14.28 -21.61 -8.92
C HIS A 41 -14.03 -20.41 -7.99
N ILE A 42 -14.56 -19.23 -8.34
CA ILE A 42 -14.43 -18.00 -7.53
C ILE A 42 -15.04 -18.19 -6.14
N ALA A 43 -16.25 -18.78 -6.05
CA ALA A 43 -16.86 -19.11 -4.77
C ALA A 43 -15.97 -20.05 -3.94
N LYS A 44 -15.39 -21.08 -4.56
CA LYS A 44 -14.47 -22.02 -3.90
C LYS A 44 -13.17 -21.35 -3.39
N GLN A 45 -12.73 -20.26 -4.02
CA GLN A 45 -11.57 -19.48 -3.56
C GLN A 45 -11.88 -18.57 -2.35
N GLY A 46 -13.15 -18.45 -1.96
CA GLY A 46 -13.59 -17.60 -0.85
C GLY A 46 -13.76 -16.13 -1.24
N PHE A 47 -13.81 -15.81 -2.54
CA PHE A 47 -14.20 -14.49 -3.00
C PHE A 47 -15.71 -14.31 -2.82
N ASN A 48 -16.11 -13.16 -2.30
CA ASN A 48 -17.50 -12.74 -2.21
C ASN A 48 -17.80 -11.49 -3.05
N MET A 49 -16.83 -11.03 -3.85
CA MET A 49 -17.01 -9.92 -4.78
C MET A 49 -16.18 -10.10 -6.06
N VAL A 50 -16.73 -9.67 -7.20
CA VAL A 50 -16.01 -9.52 -8.47
C VAL A 50 -16.15 -8.09 -8.98
N ARG A 51 -15.04 -7.42 -9.28
CA ARG A 51 -15.04 -6.16 -10.04
C ARG A 51 -14.90 -6.46 -11.53
N TYR A 52 -15.80 -5.90 -12.34
CA TYR A 52 -15.75 -5.99 -13.79
C TYR A 52 -15.02 -4.79 -14.37
N HIS A 53 -13.75 -5.02 -14.69
CA HIS A 53 -12.83 -3.99 -15.13
C HIS A 53 -12.65 -4.01 -16.66
N HIS A 54 -12.47 -2.85 -17.29
CA HIS A 54 -12.29 -2.72 -18.76
C HIS A 54 -13.48 -3.15 -19.64
N ILE A 55 -14.66 -3.36 -19.05
CA ILE A 55 -15.83 -3.84 -19.80
C ILE A 55 -16.42 -2.78 -20.74
N ASP A 56 -16.27 -1.49 -20.43
CA ASP A 56 -16.85 -0.38 -21.19
C ASP A 56 -16.34 -0.32 -22.64
N GLY A 57 -15.09 -0.72 -22.89
CA GLY A 57 -14.54 -0.79 -24.25
C GLY A 57 -15.29 -1.78 -25.15
N ALA A 58 -15.58 -2.98 -24.64
CA ALA A 58 -16.31 -4.01 -25.38
C ALA A 58 -17.81 -3.69 -25.46
N LEU A 59 -18.42 -3.23 -24.35
CA LEU A 59 -19.83 -2.87 -24.31
C LEU A 59 -20.18 -1.74 -25.25
N THR A 60 -19.29 -0.78 -25.50
CA THR A 60 -19.54 0.33 -26.45
C THR A 60 -19.04 0.06 -27.87
N SER A 61 -18.70 -1.20 -28.15
CA SER A 61 -18.22 -1.68 -29.45
C SER A 61 -19.22 -2.59 -30.15
N ALA A 62 -20.43 -2.07 -30.40
CA ALA A 62 -21.45 -2.77 -31.17
C ALA A 62 -20.98 -3.02 -32.62
N PRO A 63 -21.18 -4.24 -33.18
CA PRO A 63 -20.80 -4.56 -34.56
C PRO A 63 -21.43 -3.58 -35.56
N GLY A 64 -20.62 -3.07 -36.49
CA GLY A 64 -21.05 -2.10 -37.50
C GLY A 64 -21.33 -0.69 -36.98
N SER A 65 -21.14 -0.41 -35.68
CA SER A 65 -21.35 0.92 -35.11
C SER A 65 -20.11 1.79 -35.19
N ASN A 66 -20.24 2.97 -35.78
CA ASN A 66 -19.23 4.03 -35.74
C ASN A 66 -19.42 4.99 -34.55
N THR A 67 -20.31 4.68 -33.60
CA THR A 67 -20.51 5.45 -32.36
C THR A 67 -20.40 4.56 -31.13
N THR A 68 -20.01 5.15 -30.00
CA THR A 68 -19.99 4.54 -28.66
C THR A 68 -21.33 4.60 -27.93
N ARG A 69 -22.33 5.30 -28.48
CA ARG A 69 -23.68 5.48 -27.89
C ARG A 69 -24.57 4.23 -27.94
N ARG A 70 -24.11 3.16 -28.61
CA ARG A 70 -24.86 1.92 -28.78
C ARG A 70 -24.16 0.78 -28.06
N LEU A 71 -24.86 0.14 -27.13
CA LEU A 71 -24.37 -1.06 -26.46
C LEU A 71 -24.27 -2.26 -27.42
N ASN A 72 -23.22 -3.05 -27.26
CA ASN A 72 -23.05 -4.33 -27.91
C ASN A 72 -23.88 -5.39 -27.18
N HIS A 73 -25.03 -5.75 -27.76
CA HIS A 73 -25.96 -6.71 -27.15
C HIS A 73 -25.39 -8.12 -26.96
N GLU A 74 -24.43 -8.56 -27.79
CA GLU A 74 -23.79 -9.88 -27.61
C GLU A 74 -22.87 -9.89 -26.38
N VAL A 75 -22.11 -8.81 -26.19
CA VAL A 75 -21.26 -8.64 -25.00
C VAL A 75 -22.14 -8.46 -23.75
N LEU A 76 -23.21 -7.67 -23.87
CA LEU A 76 -24.14 -7.42 -22.77
C LEU A 76 -24.83 -8.70 -22.29
N ASP A 77 -25.30 -9.56 -23.19
CA ASP A 77 -25.92 -10.85 -22.84
C ASP A 77 -24.95 -11.78 -22.07
N LYS A 78 -23.70 -11.87 -22.53
CA LYS A 78 -22.66 -12.66 -21.84
C LYS A 78 -22.31 -12.08 -20.46
N PHE A 79 -22.20 -10.76 -20.36
CA PHE A 79 -22.01 -10.07 -19.09
C PHE A 79 -23.18 -10.32 -18.13
N ASP A 80 -24.42 -10.19 -18.63
CA ASP A 80 -25.64 -10.44 -17.87
C ASP A 80 -25.69 -11.86 -17.31
N TYR A 81 -25.31 -12.85 -18.12
CA TYR A 81 -25.25 -14.24 -17.71
C TYR A 81 -24.17 -14.50 -16.65
N LEU A 82 -22.97 -13.94 -16.82
CA LEU A 82 -21.91 -14.05 -15.83
C LEU A 82 -22.32 -13.41 -14.50
N PHE A 83 -22.91 -12.22 -14.54
CA PHE A 83 -23.44 -11.51 -13.38
C PHE A 83 -24.46 -12.39 -12.64
N TYR A 84 -25.41 -12.96 -13.37
CA TYR A 84 -26.39 -13.89 -12.82
C TYR A 84 -25.72 -15.10 -12.14
N GLN A 85 -24.76 -15.74 -12.80
CA GLN A 85 -24.06 -16.92 -12.25
C GLN A 85 -23.29 -16.62 -10.96
N LEU A 86 -22.65 -15.45 -10.86
CA LEU A 86 -21.97 -15.00 -9.64
C LEU A 86 -22.99 -14.68 -8.53
N LYS A 87 -24.08 -13.96 -8.86
CA LYS A 87 -25.17 -13.67 -7.91
C LYS A 87 -25.80 -14.93 -7.32
N GLN A 88 -26.03 -15.97 -8.12
CA GLN A 88 -26.57 -17.26 -7.63
C GLN A 88 -25.68 -17.92 -6.57
N ARG A 89 -24.42 -17.51 -6.45
CA ARG A 89 -23.43 -18.01 -5.48
C ARG A 89 -23.16 -17.02 -4.34
N GLY A 90 -23.95 -15.96 -4.23
CA GLY A 90 -23.78 -14.92 -3.21
C GLY A 90 -22.55 -14.04 -3.42
N ILE A 91 -22.04 -13.96 -4.67
CA ILE A 91 -20.92 -13.10 -5.03
C ILE A 91 -21.47 -11.76 -5.52
N TYR A 92 -21.04 -10.69 -4.86
CA TYR A 92 -21.38 -9.30 -5.19
C TYR A 92 -20.51 -8.75 -6.31
N SER A 93 -20.85 -7.54 -6.77
CA SER A 93 -20.27 -6.95 -7.96
C SER A 93 -19.86 -5.50 -7.77
N ALA A 94 -18.81 -5.11 -8.50
CA ALA A 94 -18.39 -3.73 -8.69
C ALA A 94 -18.14 -3.47 -10.17
N ILE A 95 -18.40 -2.26 -10.66
CA ILE A 95 -18.15 -1.87 -12.07
C ILE A 95 -17.47 -0.51 -12.16
N ASP A 96 -16.81 -0.28 -13.30
CA ASP A 96 -16.38 1.06 -13.71
C ASP A 96 -17.33 1.61 -14.78
N LEU A 97 -17.70 2.88 -14.67
CA LEU A 97 -18.45 3.58 -15.72
C LEU A 97 -17.55 4.01 -16.88
N TYR A 98 -16.25 4.10 -16.63
CA TYR A 98 -15.26 4.41 -17.64
C TYR A 98 -13.90 3.83 -17.28
N SER A 99 -13.25 3.16 -18.23
CA SER A 99 -11.86 2.74 -18.06
C SER A 99 -11.06 2.77 -19.35
N ILE A 100 -11.58 2.19 -20.46
CA ILE A 100 -10.78 2.01 -21.69
C ILE A 100 -11.52 2.34 -23.01
N ARG A 101 -12.62 3.07 -22.96
CA ARG A 101 -13.41 3.43 -24.14
C ARG A 101 -12.81 4.59 -24.96
N TYR A 102 -12.35 4.28 -26.17
CA TYR A 102 -11.97 5.29 -27.17
C TYR A 102 -13.18 5.91 -27.90
N PHE A 103 -13.06 7.16 -28.33
CA PHE A 103 -14.06 7.83 -29.17
C PHE A 103 -14.09 7.25 -30.59
N LYS A 104 -15.22 7.39 -31.28
CA LYS A 104 -15.40 6.97 -32.68
C LYS A 104 -15.90 8.12 -33.57
N SER A 105 -15.82 7.95 -34.89
CA SER A 105 -16.19 8.98 -35.87
C SER A 105 -17.63 9.49 -35.78
N GLY A 106 -18.56 8.64 -35.33
CA GLY A 106 -19.98 8.97 -35.14
C GLY A 106 -20.29 9.65 -33.79
N ASP A 107 -19.30 9.85 -32.91
CA ASP A 107 -19.53 10.42 -31.58
C ASP A 107 -19.68 11.95 -31.56
N GLY A 108 -19.38 12.62 -32.68
CA GLY A 108 -19.45 14.07 -32.78
C GLY A 108 -18.34 14.81 -32.02
N ILE A 109 -17.24 14.12 -31.70
CA ILE A 109 -16.08 14.67 -31.01
C ILE A 109 -15.04 15.15 -32.05
N PRO A 110 -14.73 16.45 -32.15
CA PRO A 110 -13.76 16.95 -33.12
C PRO A 110 -12.35 16.38 -32.88
N PHE A 111 -11.62 16.00 -33.93
CA PHE A 111 -10.24 15.49 -33.81
C PHE A 111 -10.09 14.31 -32.82
N TYR A 112 -11.11 13.45 -32.73
CA TYR A 112 -11.15 12.35 -31.77
C TYR A 112 -10.00 11.34 -31.95
N ASP A 113 -9.53 11.16 -33.19
CA ASP A 113 -8.38 10.36 -33.56
C ASP A 113 -7.09 10.85 -32.89
N SER A 114 -6.93 12.17 -32.79
CA SER A 114 -5.81 12.81 -32.10
C SER A 114 -5.90 12.65 -30.58
N LEU A 115 -7.10 12.44 -30.01
CA LEU A 115 -7.28 12.12 -28.60
C LEU A 115 -7.00 10.65 -28.29
N ASN A 116 -7.43 9.75 -29.17
CA ASN A 116 -7.33 8.30 -29.00
C ASN A 116 -5.88 7.76 -28.95
N ARG A 117 -4.87 8.61 -29.12
CA ARG A 117 -3.46 8.22 -28.90
C ARG A 117 -3.15 7.80 -27.46
N SER A 118 -3.95 8.25 -26.49
CA SER A 118 -3.75 7.92 -25.07
C SER A 118 -5.07 7.96 -24.33
N MET A 119 -5.30 6.93 -23.51
CA MET A 119 -6.46 6.86 -22.64
C MET A 119 -6.50 8.01 -21.62
N ASP A 120 -5.34 8.47 -21.15
CA ASP A 120 -5.26 9.59 -20.20
C ASP A 120 -5.72 10.91 -20.83
N VAL A 121 -5.42 11.12 -22.11
CA VAL A 121 -5.88 12.30 -22.84
C VAL A 121 -7.39 12.25 -23.03
N VAL A 122 -7.95 11.08 -23.35
CA VAL A 122 -9.41 10.88 -23.46
C VAL A 122 -10.10 11.17 -22.11
N LYS A 123 -9.61 10.61 -21.00
CA LYS A 123 -10.13 10.85 -19.65
C LYS A 123 -10.19 12.34 -19.31
N ARG A 124 -9.13 13.11 -19.62
CA ARG A 124 -9.08 14.56 -19.36
C ARG A 124 -10.19 15.31 -20.10
N VAL A 125 -10.39 15.00 -21.38
CA VAL A 125 -11.36 15.72 -22.22
C VAL A 125 -12.78 15.57 -21.67
N TYR A 126 -13.13 14.40 -21.12
CA TYR A 126 -14.41 14.23 -20.43
C TYR A 126 -14.63 15.20 -19.26
N MET A 127 -13.56 15.67 -18.61
CA MET A 127 -13.66 16.49 -17.38
C MET A 127 -13.89 17.98 -17.64
N PHE A 128 -13.57 18.49 -18.84
CA PHE A 128 -13.72 19.93 -19.12
C PHE A 128 -14.41 20.26 -20.45
N TYR A 129 -14.59 19.30 -21.35
CA TYR A 129 -15.27 19.52 -22.62
C TYR A 129 -16.71 18.99 -22.56
N GLU A 130 -17.67 19.90 -22.45
CA GLU A 130 -19.09 19.56 -22.21
C GLU A 130 -19.68 18.56 -23.24
N PRO A 131 -19.39 18.61 -24.55
CA PRO A 131 -19.85 17.58 -25.49
C PRO A 131 -19.31 16.18 -25.20
N ALA A 132 -18.07 16.07 -24.68
CA ALA A 132 -17.54 14.79 -24.23
C ALA A 132 -18.25 14.32 -22.96
N TYR A 133 -18.50 15.19 -21.98
CA TYR A 133 -19.30 14.83 -20.80
C TYR A 133 -20.71 14.34 -21.18
N ALA A 134 -21.37 15.00 -22.14
CA ALA A 134 -22.67 14.55 -22.64
C ALA A 134 -22.60 13.13 -23.22
N LEU A 135 -21.53 12.79 -23.95
CA LEU A 135 -21.29 11.43 -24.44
C LEU A 135 -20.96 10.44 -23.31
N PHE A 136 -20.22 10.87 -22.28
CA PHE A 136 -19.97 10.04 -21.10
C PHE A 136 -21.28 9.56 -20.49
N ARG A 137 -22.25 10.48 -20.33
CA ARG A 137 -23.56 10.23 -19.69
C ARG A 137 -24.37 9.12 -20.38
N ASP A 138 -24.25 8.97 -21.69
CA ASP A 138 -25.06 8.02 -22.45
C ASP A 138 -24.78 6.55 -22.05
N TYR A 139 -23.53 6.25 -21.66
CA TYR A 139 -23.15 4.89 -21.28
C TYR A 139 -23.75 4.45 -19.93
N PRO A 140 -23.59 5.20 -18.81
CA PRO A 140 -24.27 4.89 -17.56
C PRO A 140 -25.80 4.87 -17.72
N ASP A 141 -26.39 5.80 -18.47
CA ASP A 141 -27.83 5.82 -18.70
C ASP A 141 -28.31 4.53 -19.41
N SER A 142 -27.60 4.09 -20.45
CA SER A 142 -27.93 2.86 -21.18
C SER A 142 -27.72 1.60 -20.34
N LEU A 143 -26.56 1.46 -19.69
CA LEU A 143 -26.21 0.26 -18.93
C LEU A 143 -27.05 0.12 -17.65
N LEU A 144 -27.24 1.20 -16.89
CA LEU A 144 -27.90 1.12 -15.59
C LEU A 144 -29.42 0.99 -15.69
N ASN A 145 -30.03 1.48 -16.77
CA ASN A 145 -31.45 1.25 -17.07
C ASN A 145 -31.72 -0.11 -17.73
N HIS A 146 -30.70 -0.80 -18.25
CA HIS A 146 -30.86 -2.13 -18.83
C HIS A 146 -31.30 -3.13 -17.76
N THR A 147 -32.33 -3.91 -18.09
CA THR A 147 -32.83 -5.02 -17.27
C THR A 147 -32.10 -6.30 -17.68
N ASN A 148 -31.29 -6.84 -16.77
CA ASN A 148 -30.62 -8.10 -17.00
C ASN A 148 -31.70 -9.21 -17.14
N PRO A 149 -31.77 -9.90 -18.30
CA PRO A 149 -32.84 -10.85 -18.59
C PRO A 149 -32.79 -12.11 -17.71
N TYR A 150 -31.63 -12.41 -17.10
CA TYR A 150 -31.45 -13.57 -16.23
C TYR A 150 -31.79 -13.28 -14.76
N THR A 151 -31.71 -12.01 -14.32
CA THR A 151 -32.12 -11.62 -12.96
C THR A 151 -33.50 -10.97 -12.92
N GLY A 152 -33.98 -10.41 -14.04
CA GLY A 152 -35.22 -9.64 -14.12
C GLY A 152 -35.12 -8.25 -13.47
N ILE A 153 -33.92 -7.77 -13.16
CA ILE A 153 -33.69 -6.53 -12.41
C ILE A 153 -32.81 -5.58 -13.24
N ALA A 154 -33.19 -4.30 -13.27
CA ALA A 154 -32.35 -3.26 -13.85
C ALA A 154 -31.08 -3.03 -13.01
N TYR A 155 -29.92 -2.84 -13.64
CA TYR A 155 -28.65 -2.70 -12.91
C TYR A 155 -28.66 -1.59 -11.86
N LYS A 156 -29.34 -0.46 -12.12
CA LYS A 156 -29.52 0.62 -11.12
C LYS A 156 -30.20 0.18 -9.82
N ASN A 157 -31.01 -0.87 -9.88
CA ASN A 157 -31.80 -1.43 -8.78
C ASN A 157 -31.21 -2.74 -8.23
N GLU A 158 -30.09 -3.22 -8.78
CA GLU A 158 -29.57 -4.54 -8.48
C GLU A 158 -28.78 -4.55 -7.16
N PRO A 159 -29.28 -5.20 -6.08
CA PRO A 159 -28.60 -5.21 -4.78
C PRO A 159 -27.26 -5.96 -4.81
N ALA A 160 -27.02 -6.83 -5.79
CA ALA A 160 -25.72 -7.47 -5.96
C ALA A 160 -24.65 -6.51 -6.53
N LEU A 161 -25.03 -5.40 -7.19
CA LEU A 161 -24.10 -4.36 -7.63
C LEU A 161 -23.86 -3.36 -6.50
N VAL A 162 -22.74 -3.53 -5.80
CA VAL A 162 -22.43 -2.79 -4.57
C VAL A 162 -21.70 -1.49 -4.86
N PHE A 163 -20.68 -1.54 -5.73
CA PHE A 163 -19.80 -0.40 -5.99
C PHE A 163 -19.84 0.03 -7.45
N ILE A 164 -19.92 1.34 -7.67
CA ILE A 164 -19.74 1.97 -8.98
C ILE A 164 -18.58 2.94 -8.87
N ASN A 165 -17.50 2.67 -9.60
CA ASN A 165 -16.42 3.61 -9.80
C ASN A 165 -16.75 4.53 -10.98
N PRO A 166 -16.74 5.87 -10.81
CA PRO A 166 -17.17 6.80 -11.85
C PRO A 166 -16.22 6.82 -13.06
N MET A 167 -14.92 6.67 -12.82
CA MET A 167 -13.90 6.61 -13.86
C MET A 167 -12.65 6.01 -13.23
N ASN A 168 -12.13 4.92 -13.78
CA ASN A 168 -10.92 4.32 -13.24
C ASN A 168 -9.76 5.28 -13.42
N GLU A 169 -9.03 5.61 -12.35
CA GLU A 169 -7.79 6.38 -12.46
C GLU A 169 -7.94 7.67 -13.29
N GLY A 170 -9.00 8.42 -12.99
CA GLY A 170 -9.33 9.66 -13.66
C GLY A 170 -8.81 10.86 -12.89
N THR A 171 -8.02 11.71 -13.55
CA THR A 171 -7.66 13.02 -13.02
C THR A 171 -7.41 14.02 -14.15
N LEU A 172 -7.61 15.29 -13.83
CA LEU A 172 -7.11 16.42 -14.57
C LEU A 172 -5.90 17.07 -13.88
N ILE A 173 -5.86 17.08 -12.54
CA ILE A 173 -4.85 17.85 -11.79
C ILE A 173 -3.45 17.21 -11.80
N ASP A 174 -3.30 15.89 -11.64
CA ASP A 174 -1.95 15.29 -11.61
C ASP A 174 -1.34 15.29 -13.01
N HIS A 175 -2.20 15.11 -14.01
CA HIS A 175 -1.85 15.26 -15.41
C HIS A 175 -1.31 16.67 -15.76
N TYR A 176 -1.78 17.71 -15.07
CA TYR A 176 -1.21 19.04 -15.18
C TYR A 176 0.22 19.09 -14.59
N PHE A 177 0.49 18.41 -13.47
CA PHE A 177 1.80 18.37 -12.84
C PHE A 177 2.88 17.63 -13.67
N TRP A 178 2.49 16.75 -14.58
CA TRP A 178 3.42 16.00 -15.44
C TRP A 178 4.07 16.82 -16.56
N ASP A 179 3.53 18.01 -16.84
CA ASP A 179 4.14 19.02 -17.71
C ASP A 179 4.43 18.63 -19.16
N ASN A 180 3.78 17.58 -19.66
CA ASN A 180 4.03 16.99 -20.99
C ASN A 180 2.88 17.18 -21.99
N TRP A 181 1.75 17.74 -21.55
CA TRP A 181 0.55 18.03 -22.34
C TRP A 181 0.76 18.96 -23.54
N ASP A 182 1.89 19.67 -23.62
CA ASP A 182 2.24 20.57 -24.71
C ASP A 182 3.25 19.98 -25.70
N ASN A 183 3.80 18.80 -25.43
CA ASN A 183 4.79 18.16 -26.29
C ASN A 183 4.06 17.30 -27.33
N PRO A 184 4.05 17.64 -28.64
CA PRO A 184 3.32 16.87 -29.66
C PRO A 184 3.81 15.44 -29.84
N GLN A 185 5.05 15.15 -29.40
CA GLN A 185 5.65 13.82 -29.41
C GLN A 185 5.31 13.00 -28.16
N SER A 186 4.67 13.60 -27.16
CA SER A 186 4.22 12.90 -25.97
C SER A 186 2.89 12.18 -26.22
N ASN A 187 2.75 10.99 -25.64
CA ASN A 187 1.46 10.30 -25.54
C ASN A 187 0.44 11.12 -24.75
N TYR A 188 0.90 12.04 -23.89
CA TYR A 188 0.05 12.87 -23.05
C TYR A 188 -0.31 14.23 -23.67
N TYR A 189 0.06 14.47 -24.93
CA TYR A 189 -0.23 15.70 -25.67
C TYR A 189 -1.74 16.01 -25.70
N LEU A 190 -2.13 17.22 -25.32
CA LEU A 190 -3.48 17.74 -25.49
C LEU A 190 -3.57 18.49 -26.82
N PRO A 191 -4.38 18.03 -27.80
CA PRO A 191 -4.46 18.70 -29.09
C PRO A 191 -4.86 20.17 -28.98
N ARG A 192 -4.32 21.00 -29.87
CA ARG A 192 -4.47 22.47 -29.85
C ARG A 192 -5.93 22.94 -29.71
N PHE A 193 -6.87 22.27 -30.36
CA PHE A 193 -8.30 22.55 -30.23
C PHE A 193 -8.74 22.51 -28.75
N TYR A 194 -8.48 21.39 -28.07
CA TYR A 194 -8.84 21.19 -26.67
C TYR A 194 -8.03 22.05 -25.70
N LYS A 195 -6.77 22.34 -26.03
CA LYS A 195 -5.96 23.30 -25.26
C LYS A 195 -6.57 24.69 -25.31
N ASN A 196 -7.03 25.14 -26.48
CA ASN A 196 -7.71 26.43 -26.63
C ASN A 196 -9.03 26.47 -25.86
N GLU A 197 -9.83 25.40 -25.92
CA GLU A 197 -11.06 25.30 -25.12
C GLU A 197 -10.78 25.47 -23.62
N LEU A 198 -9.80 24.74 -23.09
CA LEU A 198 -9.43 24.84 -21.69
C LEU A 198 -8.84 26.24 -21.34
N GLN A 199 -8.05 26.82 -22.24
CA GLN A 199 -7.48 28.16 -22.12
C GLN A 199 -8.56 29.26 -22.09
N ASN A 200 -9.62 29.12 -22.88
CA ASN A 200 -10.77 30.02 -22.86
C ASN A 200 -11.51 29.92 -21.52
N GLN A 201 -11.78 28.69 -21.07
CA GLN A 201 -12.43 28.43 -19.78
C GLN A 201 -11.62 28.98 -18.60
N TRP A 202 -10.29 28.92 -18.65
CA TRP A 202 -9.40 29.53 -17.66
C TRP A 202 -9.56 31.06 -17.61
N ASN A 203 -9.56 31.72 -18.78
CA ASN A 203 -9.71 33.17 -18.83
C ASN A 203 -11.10 33.62 -18.36
N ASP A 204 -12.15 32.88 -18.70
CA ASP A 204 -13.51 33.16 -18.21
C ASP A 204 -13.63 32.95 -16.71
N TRP A 205 -13.00 31.90 -16.17
CA TRP A 205 -12.93 31.66 -14.73
C TRP A 205 -12.26 32.84 -14.01
N LEU A 206 -11.11 33.30 -14.52
CA LEU A 206 -10.42 34.46 -13.94
C LEU A 206 -11.23 35.75 -14.05
N TYR A 207 -11.87 36.00 -15.20
CA TYR A 207 -12.68 37.19 -15.39
C TYR A 207 -13.89 37.22 -14.44
N ASN A 208 -14.56 36.08 -14.26
CA ASN A 208 -15.69 35.97 -13.34
C ASN A 208 -15.26 36.16 -11.89
N ARG A 209 -14.01 35.82 -11.54
CA ARG A 209 -13.45 35.97 -10.20
C ARG A 209 -12.97 37.39 -9.88
N TYR A 210 -12.34 38.07 -10.82
CA TYR A 210 -11.63 39.33 -10.56
C TYR A 210 -12.20 40.55 -11.29
N HIS A 211 -12.91 40.34 -12.39
CA HIS A 211 -13.51 41.34 -13.30
C HIS A 211 -12.52 42.31 -13.98
N TRP A 212 -11.47 42.77 -13.31
CA TRP A 212 -10.56 43.81 -13.76
C TRP A 212 -9.09 43.44 -13.54
N ASP A 213 -8.23 43.83 -14.49
CA ASP A 213 -6.77 43.59 -14.43
C ASP A 213 -6.14 44.14 -13.13
N SER A 214 -6.56 45.33 -12.70
CA SER A 214 -6.06 45.95 -11.48
C SER A 214 -6.37 45.15 -10.22
N THR A 215 -7.50 44.44 -10.18
CA THR A 215 -7.87 43.58 -9.06
C THR A 215 -7.06 42.29 -9.08
N LEU A 216 -6.93 41.63 -10.24
CA LEU A 216 -6.10 40.43 -10.37
C LEU A 216 -4.64 40.72 -10.04
N ILE A 217 -4.07 41.79 -10.61
CA ILE A 217 -2.67 42.17 -10.35
C ILE A 217 -2.46 42.45 -8.87
N ARG A 218 -3.38 43.17 -8.22
CA ARG A 218 -3.31 43.43 -6.77
C ARG A 218 -3.28 42.12 -5.96
N VAL A 219 -4.20 41.19 -6.23
CA VAL A 219 -4.28 39.91 -5.52
C VAL A 219 -3.04 39.06 -5.80
N TRP A 220 -2.65 38.91 -7.06
CA TRP A 220 -1.52 38.07 -7.43
C TRP A 220 -0.16 38.67 -7.08
N SER A 221 -0.05 39.98 -6.88
CA SER A 221 1.19 40.58 -6.34
C SER A 221 1.46 40.18 -4.88
N GLY A 222 0.46 39.71 -4.15
CA GLY A 222 0.59 39.26 -2.76
C GLY A 222 1.03 40.33 -1.76
N GLY A 223 1.14 41.60 -2.18
CA GLY A 223 1.65 42.70 -1.36
C GLY A 223 3.16 42.64 -1.03
N ASP A 224 3.88 41.64 -1.52
CA ASP A 224 5.29 41.41 -1.21
C ASP A 224 6.19 41.93 -2.32
N THR A 225 6.66 43.17 -2.18
CA THR A 225 7.45 43.87 -3.21
C THR A 225 8.90 44.10 -2.81
N THR A 226 9.33 43.67 -1.63
CA THR A 226 10.63 44.04 -1.07
C THR A 226 11.55 42.83 -0.90
N THR A 227 12.73 42.89 -1.48
CA THR A 227 13.82 41.96 -1.19
C THR A 227 14.23 42.09 0.28
N GLY A 228 14.26 40.97 1.00
CA GLY A 228 14.73 40.95 2.39
C GLY A 228 16.27 40.93 2.47
N PRO A 229 16.85 41.12 3.66
CA PRO A 229 18.29 40.95 3.86
C PRO A 229 18.71 39.50 3.58
N ASP A 230 19.99 39.31 3.24
CA ASP A 230 20.58 37.98 3.16
C ASP A 230 20.55 37.29 4.54
N LYS A 231 20.16 36.03 4.54
CA LYS A 231 20.06 35.17 5.73
C LYS A 231 21.31 34.33 5.92
N ILE A 232 22.19 34.28 4.91
CA ILE A 232 23.45 33.53 4.95
C ILE A 232 24.54 34.45 5.49
N LEU A 233 25.25 33.95 6.50
CA LEU A 233 26.48 34.52 7.02
C LEU A 233 27.67 33.87 6.32
N ASN A 234 28.67 34.68 5.96
CA ASN A 234 29.93 34.21 5.37
C ASN A 234 29.71 33.26 4.16
N GLY A 235 28.84 33.67 3.24
CA GLY A 235 28.50 32.87 2.05
C GLY A 235 29.55 32.93 0.95
N GLU A 236 30.44 33.90 1.03
CA GLU A 236 31.67 34.10 0.25
C GLU A 236 32.89 33.40 0.85
N PHE A 237 32.75 32.78 2.03
CA PHE A 237 33.75 31.95 2.71
C PHE A 237 35.12 32.61 2.97
N SER A 238 35.17 33.95 3.02
CA SER A 238 36.39 34.73 3.25
C SER A 238 36.79 34.79 4.74
N ASP A 239 35.81 34.76 5.65
CA ASP A 239 36.05 34.76 7.10
C ASP A 239 36.37 33.34 7.59
N THR A 240 37.64 33.09 7.90
CA THR A 240 38.14 31.75 8.25
C THR A 240 38.84 31.71 9.60
N LEU A 241 38.81 30.54 10.23
CA LEU A 241 39.59 30.21 11.41
C LEU A 241 40.29 28.88 11.15
N ASN A 242 41.63 28.86 11.12
CA ASN A 242 42.43 27.66 10.82
C ASN A 242 42.06 26.98 9.49
N GLY A 243 41.77 27.76 8.45
CA GLY A 243 41.48 27.23 7.10
C GLY A 243 40.07 26.66 6.90
N VAL A 244 39.18 26.80 7.89
CA VAL A 244 37.74 26.49 7.77
C VAL A 244 36.91 27.77 7.89
N PRO A 245 35.80 27.91 7.14
CA PRO A 245 34.97 29.11 7.17
C PRO A 245 34.14 29.18 8.46
N ARG A 246 34.08 30.37 9.09
CA ARG A 246 33.24 30.60 10.27
C ARG A 246 31.75 30.54 9.91
N ASN A 247 30.90 30.18 10.89
CA ASN A 247 29.44 30.04 10.76
C ASN A 247 28.95 28.90 9.86
N TRP A 248 29.86 28.02 9.43
CA TRP A 248 29.56 26.82 8.66
C TRP A 248 30.09 25.58 9.37
N TRP A 249 29.44 24.44 9.16
CA TRP A 249 29.84 23.16 9.73
C TRP A 249 29.76 22.05 8.70
N LEU A 250 30.74 21.14 8.73
CA LEU A 250 30.65 19.86 8.04
C LEU A 250 30.21 18.79 9.04
N ASN A 251 29.03 18.21 8.85
CA ASN A 251 28.64 17.01 9.59
C ASN A 251 29.05 15.77 8.79
N GLN A 252 29.70 14.81 9.47
CA GLN A 252 30.05 13.50 8.93
C GLN A 252 29.58 12.39 9.88
N PHE A 253 28.59 11.61 9.45
CA PHE A 253 28.05 10.47 10.21
C PHE A 253 28.52 9.12 9.67
N SER A 254 28.84 9.04 8.38
CA SER A 254 29.48 7.88 7.73
C SER A 254 30.21 8.33 6.46
N GLY A 255 30.96 7.44 5.82
CA GLY A 255 31.84 7.80 4.71
C GLY A 255 33.07 8.54 5.22
N ASN A 256 33.89 9.06 4.30
CA ASN A 256 35.11 9.78 4.65
C ASN A 256 35.24 11.05 3.81
N SER A 257 35.41 12.19 4.48
CA SER A 257 35.55 13.49 3.83
C SER A 257 36.45 14.45 4.60
N THR A 258 36.95 15.44 3.86
CA THR A 258 37.63 16.62 4.42
C THR A 258 37.03 17.89 3.82
N TRP A 259 37.22 19.01 4.51
CA TRP A 259 36.74 20.31 4.03
C TRP A 259 37.69 21.43 4.47
N GLY A 260 37.54 22.57 3.82
CA GLY A 260 38.31 23.79 4.08
C GLY A 260 37.97 24.85 3.05
N VAL A 261 38.78 25.89 2.95
CA VAL A 261 38.65 26.91 1.90
C VAL A 261 39.85 26.89 0.96
N GLU A 262 39.62 27.11 -0.34
CA GLU A 262 40.67 27.32 -1.33
C GLU A 262 40.18 28.16 -2.50
N HIS A 263 41.09 28.79 -3.24
CA HIS A 263 40.72 29.50 -4.47
C HIS A 263 40.37 28.51 -5.58
N ALA A 264 39.08 28.45 -5.92
CA ALA A 264 38.55 27.51 -6.91
C ALA A 264 38.15 28.16 -8.24
N GLY A 265 38.35 29.47 -8.41
CA GLY A 265 37.96 30.21 -9.61
C GLY A 265 36.45 30.31 -9.84
N LEU A 266 35.65 30.26 -8.76
CA LEU A 266 34.20 30.51 -8.81
C LEU A 266 33.89 32.01 -8.64
N SER A 267 34.68 32.69 -7.80
CA SER A 267 34.66 34.15 -7.63
C SER A 267 36.08 34.68 -7.36
N LEU A 268 36.19 35.95 -6.96
CA LEU A 268 37.43 36.55 -6.47
C LEU A 268 37.79 36.08 -5.05
N GLU A 269 36.79 35.63 -4.29
CA GLU A 269 36.92 35.13 -2.92
C GLU A 269 37.26 33.62 -2.93
N PRO A 270 37.79 33.05 -1.82
CA PRO A 270 37.98 31.62 -1.69
C PRO A 270 36.63 30.88 -1.64
N ALA A 271 36.58 29.66 -2.17
CA ALA A 271 35.41 28.79 -2.11
C ALA A 271 35.58 27.77 -0.97
N VAL A 272 34.48 27.37 -0.32
CA VAL A 272 34.53 26.18 0.53
C VAL A 272 34.64 24.94 -0.36
N PHE A 273 35.51 24.01 0.00
CA PHE A 273 35.57 22.69 -0.61
C PHE A 273 35.14 21.61 0.38
N VAL A 274 34.46 20.58 -0.13
CA VAL A 274 34.26 19.30 0.55
C VAL A 274 34.76 18.19 -0.36
N HIS A 275 35.78 17.47 0.07
CA HIS A 275 36.33 16.32 -0.64
C HIS A 275 35.81 15.03 -0.04
N VAL A 276 35.02 14.27 -0.80
CA VAL A 276 34.51 12.95 -0.39
C VAL A 276 35.42 11.86 -0.96
N TYR A 277 36.13 11.17 -0.08
CA TYR A 277 37.05 10.08 -0.42
C TYR A 277 36.31 8.75 -0.59
N SER A 278 35.33 8.48 0.27
CA SER A 278 34.48 7.31 0.19
C SER A 278 33.00 7.69 0.40
N PRO A 279 32.07 7.11 -0.38
CA PRO A 279 30.65 7.38 -0.23
C PRO A 279 30.16 7.01 1.17
N ALA A 280 29.18 7.79 1.63
CA ALA A 280 28.43 7.57 2.85
C ALA A 280 27.21 6.67 2.58
N GLN A 281 26.59 6.16 3.65
CA GLN A 281 25.39 5.33 3.57
C GLN A 281 24.16 6.10 3.03
N TYR A 282 24.05 7.39 3.35
CA TYR A 282 22.98 8.27 2.89
C TYR A 282 23.53 9.63 2.46
N SER A 283 22.82 10.34 1.57
CA SER A 283 23.27 11.65 1.04
C SER A 283 23.59 12.67 2.14
N TRP A 284 22.73 12.78 3.15
CA TRP A 284 22.88 13.74 4.25
C TRP A 284 23.95 13.35 5.29
N HIS A 285 24.57 12.17 5.17
CA HIS A 285 25.61 11.72 6.11
C HIS A 285 26.94 12.48 5.96
N ILE A 286 27.17 13.15 4.81
CA ILE A 286 28.20 14.17 4.64
C ILE A 286 27.48 15.42 4.17
N GLN A 287 27.39 16.44 5.02
CA GLN A 287 26.62 17.64 4.73
C GLN A 287 27.34 18.90 5.20
N LEU A 288 27.45 19.88 4.30
CA LEU A 288 27.85 21.24 4.66
C LEU A 288 26.60 22.02 5.08
N VAL A 289 26.64 22.62 6.27
CA VAL A 289 25.45 23.17 6.93
C VAL A 289 25.70 24.59 7.40
N GLN A 290 24.69 25.44 7.21
CA GLN A 290 24.49 26.67 7.99
C GLN A 290 23.09 26.65 8.62
N SER A 291 23.01 26.90 9.92
CA SER A 291 21.77 26.75 10.70
C SER A 291 21.47 28.01 11.51
N GLY A 292 20.20 28.20 11.87
CA GLY A 292 19.79 29.22 12.85
C GLY A 292 19.08 30.45 12.27
N PHE A 293 18.67 30.43 11.01
CA PHE A 293 17.87 31.50 10.40
C PHE A 293 16.39 31.11 10.29
N THR A 294 15.52 32.13 10.20
CA THR A 294 14.06 31.94 10.12
C THR A 294 13.56 32.14 8.69
N ILE A 295 12.64 31.28 8.26
CA ILE A 295 11.76 31.49 7.10
C ILE A 295 10.33 31.73 7.58
N ASN A 296 9.55 32.43 6.76
CA ASN A 296 8.21 32.88 7.08
C ASN A 296 7.19 32.19 6.19
N SER A 297 6.01 31.94 6.75
CA SER A 297 4.85 31.51 5.99
C SER A 297 4.47 32.57 4.93
N ASP A 298 3.83 32.10 3.87
CA ASP A 298 3.38 32.89 2.72
C ASP A 298 4.46 33.78 2.09
N SER A 299 5.71 33.28 2.05
CA SER A 299 6.86 34.04 1.55
C SER A 299 7.67 33.24 0.53
N THR A 300 8.19 33.93 -0.48
CA THR A 300 9.11 33.37 -1.47
C THR A 300 10.55 33.76 -1.16
N TYR A 301 11.44 32.81 -1.40
CA TYR A 301 12.87 32.93 -1.17
C TYR A 301 13.64 32.58 -2.44
N ARG A 302 14.82 33.16 -2.56
CA ARG A 302 15.79 32.83 -3.61
C ARG A 302 17.10 32.42 -2.94
N LEU A 303 17.46 31.16 -3.14
CA LEU A 303 18.79 30.65 -2.83
C LEU A 303 19.65 30.77 -4.09
N SER A 304 20.81 31.42 -3.98
CA SER A 304 21.79 31.46 -5.07
C SER A 304 23.17 31.07 -4.57
N PHE A 305 23.93 30.38 -5.42
CA PHE A 305 25.31 30.01 -5.15
C PHE A 305 26.02 29.63 -6.45
N LYS A 306 27.34 29.55 -6.39
CA LYS A 306 28.20 29.00 -7.43
C LYS A 306 28.74 27.67 -6.96
N ALA A 307 28.80 26.68 -7.85
CA ALA A 307 29.44 25.41 -7.52
C ALA A 307 30.08 24.73 -8.73
N LYS A 308 31.07 23.89 -8.45
CA LYS A 308 31.65 22.92 -9.39
C LYS A 308 32.12 21.68 -8.64
N SER A 309 32.48 20.63 -9.36
CA SER A 309 33.02 19.40 -8.80
C SER A 309 34.26 18.93 -9.55
N SER A 310 35.11 18.11 -8.95
CA SER A 310 36.27 17.51 -9.62
C SER A 310 35.88 16.46 -10.67
N ARG A 311 34.61 16.05 -10.69
CA ARG A 311 33.99 15.13 -11.65
C ARG A 311 32.49 15.39 -11.75
N ASN A 312 31.85 14.91 -12.81
CA ASN A 312 30.38 14.95 -12.88
C ASN A 312 29.78 14.10 -11.74
N ARG A 313 28.91 14.72 -10.95
CA ARG A 313 28.23 14.08 -9.80
C ARG A 313 26.99 14.88 -9.39
N SER A 314 26.21 14.32 -8.48
CA SER A 314 25.06 15.01 -7.88
C SER A 314 25.35 15.54 -6.47
N MET A 315 24.53 16.49 -6.03
CA MET A 315 24.46 17.03 -4.67
C MET A 315 23.02 17.46 -4.39
N ASP A 316 22.52 17.21 -3.17
CA ASP A 316 21.19 17.72 -2.78
C ASP A 316 21.33 19.03 -2.00
N VAL A 317 20.49 20.00 -2.32
CA VAL A 317 20.37 21.27 -1.61
C VAL A 317 19.05 21.27 -0.85
N VAL A 318 19.11 21.37 0.48
CA VAL A 318 17.94 21.18 1.34
C VAL A 318 17.79 22.35 2.32
N ILE A 319 16.56 22.86 2.44
CA ILE A 319 16.16 23.77 3.52
C ILE A 319 15.16 23.02 4.38
N GLN A 320 15.51 22.80 5.64
CA GLN A 320 14.72 22.00 6.56
C GLN A 320 14.75 22.57 7.97
N ARG A 321 13.75 22.20 8.78
CA ARG A 321 13.72 22.45 10.22
C ARG A 321 15.03 21.99 10.85
N ASN A 322 15.64 22.82 11.70
CA ASN A 322 16.92 22.53 12.34
C ASN A 322 16.83 21.63 13.60
N ARG A 323 15.71 20.94 13.77
CA ARG A 323 15.39 20.10 14.93
C ARG A 323 14.43 19.00 14.52
N THR A 324 14.40 17.89 15.28
CA THR A 324 13.42 16.81 15.11
C THR A 324 12.00 17.38 15.03
N PRO A 325 11.17 16.98 14.04
CA PRO A 325 11.32 15.86 13.11
C PRO A 325 12.01 16.19 11.77
N TRP A 326 12.81 17.26 11.66
CA TRP A 326 13.59 17.61 10.45
C TRP A 326 12.73 17.85 9.20
N THR A 327 11.55 18.45 9.37
CA THR A 327 10.62 18.79 8.27
C THR A 327 11.35 19.52 7.14
N VAL A 328 11.32 18.95 5.94
CA VAL A 328 11.88 19.54 4.73
C VAL A 328 10.89 20.55 4.15
N TYR A 329 11.37 21.78 3.91
CA TYR A 329 10.58 22.86 3.30
C TYR A 329 10.95 23.09 1.84
N TYR A 330 12.17 22.73 1.46
CA TYR A 330 12.64 22.76 0.09
C TYR A 330 13.78 21.75 -0.08
N SER A 331 13.77 21.04 -1.20
CA SER A 331 14.84 20.11 -1.56
C SER A 331 14.98 20.07 -3.08
N GLN A 332 16.22 20.13 -3.56
CA GLN A 332 16.51 19.96 -4.98
C GLN A 332 17.86 19.26 -5.18
N THR A 333 17.85 18.18 -5.96
CA THR A 333 19.08 17.57 -6.46
C THR A 333 19.63 18.39 -7.62
N ILE A 334 20.91 18.73 -7.57
CA ILE A 334 21.62 19.45 -8.62
C ILE A 334 22.76 18.61 -9.18
N ASN A 335 22.94 18.68 -10.50
CA ASN A 335 24.04 18.03 -11.19
C ASN A 335 25.21 19.01 -11.34
N LEU A 336 26.34 18.64 -10.76
CA LEU A 336 27.58 19.38 -10.83
C LEU A 336 28.47 18.83 -11.95
N THR A 337 29.13 19.74 -12.64
CA THR A 337 30.15 19.45 -13.66
C THR A 337 31.52 19.90 -13.19
N THR A 338 32.55 19.67 -14.03
CA THR A 338 33.91 20.19 -13.79
C THR A 338 34.06 21.69 -14.01
N SER A 339 33.07 22.32 -14.65
CA SER A 339 33.03 23.76 -14.89
C SER A 339 32.21 24.47 -13.82
N GLY A 340 32.58 25.72 -13.51
CA GLY A 340 31.81 26.58 -12.61
C GLY A 340 30.39 26.82 -13.14
N GLN A 341 29.39 26.56 -12.30
CA GLN A 341 27.98 26.78 -12.59
C GLN A 341 27.37 27.75 -11.57
N ASN A 342 26.45 28.59 -12.04
CA ASN A 342 25.63 29.46 -11.19
C ASN A 342 24.26 28.81 -11.00
N PHE A 343 23.80 28.73 -9.75
CA PHE A 343 22.51 28.19 -9.39
C PHE A 343 21.63 29.30 -8.80
N ILE A 344 20.39 29.39 -9.27
CA ILE A 344 19.35 30.28 -8.73
C ILE A 344 18.12 29.42 -8.49
N LEU A 345 17.80 29.21 -7.23
CA LEU A 345 16.85 28.24 -6.74
C LEU A 345 15.72 28.98 -5.96
N PRO A 346 14.64 29.36 -6.65
CA PRO A 346 13.47 29.94 -6.00
C PRO A 346 12.65 28.85 -5.29
N PHE A 347 12.09 29.19 -4.12
CA PHE A 347 11.09 28.35 -3.47
C PHE A 347 10.10 29.19 -2.66
N TYR A 348 8.93 28.62 -2.42
CA TYR A 348 7.89 29.21 -1.61
C TYR A 348 7.75 28.43 -0.30
N CYS A 349 7.62 29.17 0.81
CA CYS A 349 7.35 28.58 2.11
C CYS A 349 5.97 29.00 2.60
N ASN A 350 5.20 28.03 3.07
CA ASN A 350 3.89 28.22 3.69
C ASN A 350 3.92 28.01 5.21
N ASN A 351 5.10 27.89 5.82
CA ASN A 351 5.28 27.71 7.26
C ASN A 351 6.29 28.73 7.79
N THR A 352 6.06 29.22 9.01
CA THR A 352 7.09 30.00 9.73
C THR A 352 7.89 29.04 10.59
N ASP A 353 9.21 28.98 10.41
CA ASP A 353 10.07 28.09 11.19
C ASP A 353 11.54 28.56 11.21
N THR A 354 12.28 28.09 12.21
CA THR A 354 13.74 28.16 12.26
C THR A 354 14.33 26.95 11.54
N VAL A 355 15.20 27.22 10.58
CA VAL A 355 15.69 26.25 9.60
C VAL A 355 17.20 26.25 9.48
N GLN A 356 17.69 25.31 8.68
CA GLN A 356 19.06 25.20 8.22
C GLN A 356 19.09 24.99 6.71
N LEU A 357 20.15 25.48 6.06
CA LEU A 357 20.53 25.15 4.70
C LEU A 357 21.58 24.03 4.76
N THR A 358 21.35 22.95 4.03
CA THR A 358 22.33 21.87 3.88
C THR A 358 22.65 21.61 2.41
N PHE A 359 23.93 21.35 2.15
CA PHE A 359 24.42 20.78 0.90
C PHE A 359 24.87 19.35 1.20
N ASN A 360 24.06 18.37 0.79
CA ASN A 360 24.25 16.95 1.06
C ASN A 360 25.07 16.30 -0.06
N LEU A 361 26.19 15.70 0.34
CA LEU A 361 27.30 15.32 -0.54
C LEU A 361 27.67 13.84 -0.43
N GLY A 362 26.95 13.06 0.37
CA GLY A 362 27.39 11.76 0.86
C GLY A 362 27.47 10.64 -0.19
N LEU A 363 26.61 10.61 -1.21
CA LEU A 363 26.48 9.42 -2.08
C LEU A 363 27.56 9.27 -3.16
N ASP A 364 28.32 10.33 -3.45
CA ASP A 364 29.29 10.38 -4.55
C ASP A 364 30.66 10.85 -4.07
N THR A 365 31.73 10.23 -4.61
CA THR A 365 33.10 10.69 -4.38
C THR A 365 33.46 11.92 -5.23
N GLY A 366 34.52 12.61 -4.82
CA GLY A 366 35.08 13.77 -5.51
C GLY A 366 35.03 15.03 -4.65
N ARG A 367 35.77 16.05 -5.09
CA ARG A 367 35.79 17.37 -4.44
C ARG A 367 34.70 18.26 -5.02
N VAL A 368 33.88 18.85 -4.16
CA VAL A 368 32.88 19.86 -4.53
C VAL A 368 33.32 21.21 -3.97
N TRP A 369 33.24 22.25 -4.79
CA TRP A 369 33.46 23.63 -4.37
C TRP A 369 32.15 24.40 -4.43
N ILE A 370 31.88 25.20 -3.40
CA ILE A 370 30.70 26.04 -3.28
C ILE A 370 31.15 27.44 -2.89
N ASP A 371 30.53 28.45 -3.48
CA ASP A 371 30.88 29.85 -3.27
C ASP A 371 29.68 30.78 -3.48
N ALA A 372 29.76 32.01 -3.00
CA ALA A 372 28.77 33.08 -3.16
C ALA A 372 27.35 32.64 -2.77
N VAL A 373 27.21 31.96 -1.64
CA VAL A 373 25.92 31.47 -1.14
C VAL A 373 25.11 32.62 -0.56
N GLN A 374 23.89 32.80 -1.05
CA GLN A 374 22.96 33.82 -0.56
C GLN A 374 21.56 33.25 -0.46
N LEU A 375 20.82 33.63 0.58
CA LEU A 375 19.42 33.29 0.76
C LEU A 375 18.67 34.52 1.27
N HIS A 376 17.82 35.09 0.43
CA HIS A 376 16.98 36.22 0.83
C HIS A 376 15.53 35.98 0.45
N ARG A 377 14.63 36.67 1.15
CA ARG A 377 13.25 36.82 0.68
C ARG A 377 13.29 37.59 -0.64
N ALA A 378 12.64 37.08 -1.67
CA ALA A 378 12.64 37.70 -2.99
C ALA A 378 11.20 37.84 -3.49
N PRO A 379 10.80 39.04 -3.98
CA PRO A 379 9.48 39.22 -4.57
C PRO A 379 9.33 38.36 -5.83
N PHE A 380 8.09 38.11 -6.22
CA PHE A 380 7.78 37.31 -7.40
C PHE A 380 8.36 37.97 -8.66
N SER A 381 8.98 37.19 -9.54
CA SER A 381 9.58 37.72 -10.77
C SER A 381 8.54 38.33 -11.72
N LYS A 382 7.31 37.81 -11.70
CA LYS A 382 6.27 38.18 -12.68
C LYS A 382 4.86 37.87 -12.21
N VAL A 383 3.90 38.76 -12.51
CA VAL A 383 2.46 38.50 -12.33
C VAL A 383 1.82 38.11 -13.66
N LEU A 384 1.96 38.95 -14.68
CA LEU A 384 1.46 38.76 -16.04
C LEU A 384 2.59 38.90 -17.08
N ASP A 385 2.46 38.19 -18.21
CA ASP A 385 3.22 38.46 -19.43
C ASP A 385 2.84 39.82 -20.03
N PRO A 386 3.78 40.51 -20.72
CA PRO A 386 3.41 41.63 -21.58
C PRO A 386 2.30 41.22 -22.56
N GLY A 387 1.19 41.96 -22.55
CA GLY A 387 0.01 41.70 -23.40
C GLY A 387 -1.04 40.74 -22.81
N GLU A 388 -0.80 40.14 -21.64
CA GLU A 388 -1.84 39.42 -20.90
C GLU A 388 -2.81 40.40 -20.25
N SER A 389 -4.12 40.18 -20.45
CA SER A 389 -5.20 40.95 -19.83
C SER A 389 -6.46 40.10 -19.67
N LEU A 390 -7.18 40.29 -18.57
CA LEU A 390 -8.53 39.77 -18.36
C LEU A 390 -9.52 40.34 -19.36
N GLY A 391 -9.39 41.63 -19.68
CA GLY A 391 -10.29 42.33 -20.59
C GLY A 391 -10.30 41.72 -21.99
N THR A 392 -9.15 41.24 -22.44
CA THR A 392 -8.98 40.58 -23.75
C THR A 392 -8.91 39.06 -23.69
N ARG A 393 -9.05 38.45 -22.49
CA ARG A 393 -8.99 36.99 -22.27
C ARG A 393 -7.68 36.34 -22.77
N THR A 394 -6.54 36.99 -22.53
CA THR A 394 -5.24 36.53 -23.06
C THR A 394 -4.31 35.90 -22.02
N ILE A 395 -4.73 35.72 -20.77
CA ILE A 395 -3.90 35.15 -19.69
C ILE A 395 -3.67 33.65 -19.94
N LYS A 396 -2.42 33.23 -20.06
CA LYS A 396 -2.04 31.87 -20.43
C LYS A 396 -2.11 30.90 -19.25
N LEU A 397 -2.46 29.66 -19.54
CA LEU A 397 -2.16 28.52 -18.67
C LEU A 397 -0.64 28.27 -18.72
N ILE A 398 0.00 28.21 -17.54
CA ILE A 398 1.45 28.01 -17.44
C ILE A 398 1.78 26.60 -16.99
N ARG A 399 2.85 26.05 -17.57
CA ARG A 399 3.45 24.77 -17.22
C ARG A 399 3.87 24.68 -15.75
N TRP A 400 3.76 23.49 -15.18
CA TRP A 400 4.10 23.26 -13.77
C TRP A 400 5.59 23.47 -13.48
N SER A 401 6.45 23.14 -14.44
CA SER A 401 7.90 23.36 -14.32
C SER A 401 8.27 24.85 -14.25
N ASN A 402 7.46 25.73 -14.85
CA ASN A 402 7.64 27.19 -14.84
C ASN A 402 7.02 27.88 -13.62
N ARG A 403 6.61 27.13 -12.59
CA ARG A 403 5.81 27.70 -11.49
C ARG A 403 6.48 28.75 -10.62
N PHE A 404 7.80 28.81 -10.66
CA PHE A 404 8.57 29.81 -9.92
C PHE A 404 8.94 31.04 -10.77
N ASP A 405 8.60 31.04 -12.07
CA ASP A 405 8.78 32.21 -12.94
C ASP A 405 7.71 33.28 -12.69
N TYR A 406 6.63 32.91 -12.00
CA TYR A 406 5.48 33.77 -11.70
C TYR A 406 5.19 33.79 -10.21
N SER A 407 4.31 34.70 -9.81
CA SER A 407 3.70 34.69 -8.49
C SER A 407 3.02 33.34 -8.18
N PRO A 408 3.21 32.78 -6.97
CA PRO A 408 2.55 31.56 -6.52
C PRO A 408 1.02 31.72 -6.51
N TYR A 409 0.50 32.94 -6.33
CA TYR A 409 -0.94 33.21 -6.37
C TYR A 409 -1.57 32.90 -7.73
N ARG A 410 -0.83 33.11 -8.84
CA ARG A 410 -1.25 32.65 -10.18
C ARG A 410 -1.42 31.13 -10.20
N PHE A 411 -0.51 30.40 -9.58
CA PHE A 411 -0.56 28.94 -9.52
C PHE A 411 -1.57 28.42 -8.50
N PHE A 412 -1.80 29.09 -7.38
CA PHE A 412 -2.89 28.72 -6.47
C PHE A 412 -4.24 28.77 -7.18
N ASP A 413 -4.45 29.80 -7.99
CA ASP A 413 -5.64 29.92 -8.82
C ASP A 413 -5.69 28.89 -9.95
N GLN A 414 -4.56 28.60 -10.61
CA GLN A 414 -4.52 27.57 -11.66
C GLN A 414 -4.76 26.17 -11.09
N ILE A 415 -4.17 25.82 -9.93
CA ILE A 415 -4.46 24.59 -9.19
C ILE A 415 -5.94 24.55 -8.81
N ARG A 416 -6.50 25.65 -8.29
CA ARG A 416 -7.92 25.74 -7.94
C ARG A 416 -8.82 25.53 -9.16
N PHE A 417 -8.49 26.13 -10.30
CA PHE A 417 -9.23 25.97 -11.54
C PHE A 417 -9.27 24.50 -11.99
N PHE A 418 -8.14 23.80 -11.98
CA PHE A 418 -8.09 22.38 -12.31
C PHE A 418 -8.88 21.52 -11.32
N TYR A 419 -8.72 21.80 -10.02
CA TYR A 419 -9.49 21.16 -8.95
C TYR A 419 -11.00 21.33 -9.17
N GLU A 420 -11.46 22.55 -9.45
CA GLU A 420 -12.88 22.84 -9.66
C GLU A 420 -13.44 22.18 -10.92
N LYS A 421 -12.65 22.07 -12.01
CA LYS A 421 -13.07 21.36 -13.23
C LYS A 421 -13.28 19.86 -12.97
N GLU A 422 -12.31 19.24 -12.31
CA GLU A 422 -12.39 17.84 -11.94
C GLU A 422 -13.55 17.59 -10.96
N MET A 423 -13.69 18.43 -9.94
CA MET A 423 -14.81 18.37 -8.99
C MET A 423 -16.17 18.49 -9.67
N LYS A 424 -16.33 19.44 -10.60
CA LYS A 424 -17.57 19.63 -11.35
C LYS A 424 -17.94 18.38 -12.13
N PHE A 425 -16.97 17.76 -12.80
CA PHE A 425 -17.18 16.51 -13.54
C PHE A 425 -17.72 15.39 -12.63
N TYR A 426 -17.09 15.16 -11.47
CA TYR A 426 -17.53 14.11 -10.55
C TYR A 426 -18.83 14.45 -9.81
N GLN A 427 -19.10 15.72 -9.53
CA GLN A 427 -20.41 16.17 -9.05
C GLN A 427 -21.50 15.86 -10.06
N HIS A 428 -21.28 16.12 -11.34
CA HIS A 428 -22.26 15.80 -12.37
C HIS A 428 -22.50 14.28 -12.49
N ILE A 429 -21.47 13.44 -12.36
CA ILE A 429 -21.65 11.98 -12.34
C ILE A 429 -22.43 11.55 -11.09
N SER A 430 -22.10 12.11 -9.93
CA SER A 430 -22.82 11.80 -8.70
C SER A 430 -24.29 12.18 -8.78
N ALA A 431 -24.61 13.36 -9.32
CA ALA A 431 -25.99 13.79 -9.57
C ALA A 431 -26.70 12.92 -10.62
N LEU A 432 -26.00 12.51 -11.68
CA LEU A 432 -26.54 11.56 -12.66
C LEU A 432 -26.97 10.24 -11.97
N LEU A 433 -26.09 9.67 -11.14
CA LEU A 433 -26.34 8.40 -10.50
C LEU A 433 -27.42 8.49 -9.40
N ASN A 434 -27.34 9.49 -8.53
CA ASN A 434 -28.22 9.62 -7.36
C ASN A 434 -29.57 10.27 -7.70
N ASP A 435 -29.53 11.40 -8.43
CA ASP A 435 -30.69 12.28 -8.58
C ASP A 435 -31.46 12.01 -9.88
N THR A 436 -30.76 11.54 -10.94
CA THR A 436 -31.39 11.27 -12.24
C THR A 436 -31.74 9.80 -12.42
N LEU A 437 -30.78 8.90 -12.19
CA LEU A 437 -30.96 7.46 -12.39
C LEU A 437 -31.50 6.76 -11.14
N HIS A 438 -31.38 7.37 -9.97
CA HIS A 438 -31.75 6.79 -8.67
C HIS A 438 -31.08 5.43 -8.42
N CYS A 439 -29.79 5.34 -8.72
CA CYS A 439 -29.00 4.14 -8.53
C CYS A 439 -28.83 3.83 -7.03
N HIS A 440 -29.01 2.58 -6.65
CA HIS A 440 -28.87 2.12 -5.26
C HIS A 440 -27.43 1.73 -4.88
N SER A 441 -26.53 1.59 -5.86
CA SER A 441 -25.13 1.24 -5.64
C SER A 441 -24.34 2.40 -5.02
N LEU A 442 -23.29 2.07 -4.26
CA LEU A 442 -22.41 3.05 -3.65
C LEU A 442 -21.37 3.55 -4.66
N ILE A 443 -21.30 4.87 -4.83
CA ILE A 443 -20.26 5.50 -5.64
C ILE A 443 -18.94 5.48 -4.86
N THR A 444 -17.86 5.05 -5.52
CA THR A 444 -16.51 5.07 -4.94
C THR A 444 -15.71 6.26 -5.45
N SER A 445 -14.66 6.64 -4.72
CA SER A 445 -13.68 7.59 -5.25
C SER A 445 -12.93 6.97 -6.43
N SER A 446 -12.53 7.80 -7.40
CA SER A 446 -11.49 7.40 -8.34
C SER A 446 -10.13 7.55 -7.68
N PHE A 447 -9.41 6.45 -7.52
CA PHE A 447 -8.02 6.52 -7.10
C PHE A 447 -7.17 7.04 -8.27
N PHE A 448 -6.32 8.04 -8.05
CA PHE A 448 -5.20 8.37 -8.94
C PHE A 448 -4.10 9.09 -8.14
N TRP A 449 -2.84 8.68 -8.35
CA TRP A 449 -1.59 9.24 -7.78
C TRP A 449 -1.85 10.10 -6.55
N ALA A 450 -2.18 9.41 -5.48
CA ALA A 450 -2.97 9.96 -4.42
C ALA A 450 -2.29 11.21 -3.87
N ASN A 451 -2.92 12.34 -4.14
CA ASN A 451 -2.50 13.64 -3.66
C ASN A 451 -3.62 14.12 -2.71
N GLN A 452 -3.26 14.96 -1.75
CA GLN A 452 -4.19 15.41 -0.73
C GLN A 452 -5.36 16.26 -1.26
N LEU A 453 -5.24 16.90 -2.43
CA LEU A 453 -6.35 17.65 -3.05
C LEU A 453 -7.43 16.69 -3.60
N HIS A 454 -7.01 15.61 -4.24
CA HIS A 454 -7.91 14.52 -4.65
C HIS A 454 -8.58 13.88 -3.44
N GLN A 455 -7.83 13.57 -2.38
CA GLN A 455 -8.44 12.95 -1.20
C GLN A 455 -9.43 13.88 -0.52
N TYR A 456 -9.12 15.17 -0.44
CA TYR A 456 -10.05 16.19 0.04
C TYR A 456 -11.31 16.27 -0.84
N ALA A 457 -11.16 16.33 -2.16
CA ALA A 457 -12.26 16.30 -3.13
C ALA A 457 -13.18 15.10 -2.91
N TRP A 458 -12.62 13.91 -2.98
CA TRP A 458 -13.37 12.65 -2.89
C TRP A 458 -14.05 12.45 -1.54
N ALA A 459 -13.36 12.77 -0.44
CA ALA A 459 -13.98 12.74 0.87
C ALA A 459 -15.21 13.65 0.96
N ASN A 460 -15.29 14.74 0.20
CA ASN A 460 -16.48 15.59 0.17
C ASN A 460 -17.57 15.12 -0.81
N LEU A 461 -17.25 14.27 -1.80
CA LEU A 461 -18.18 13.89 -2.87
C LEU A 461 -18.81 12.52 -2.72
N VAL A 462 -18.05 11.52 -2.26
CA VAL A 462 -18.48 10.12 -2.34
C VAL A 462 -18.64 9.46 -0.98
N PRO A 463 -19.51 8.44 -0.88
CA PRO A 463 -19.68 7.70 0.36
C PRO A 463 -18.51 6.75 0.67
N VAL A 464 -17.75 6.28 -0.32
CA VAL A 464 -16.73 5.23 -0.16
C VAL A 464 -15.39 5.68 -0.74
N MET A 465 -14.32 5.55 0.04
CA MET A 465 -12.94 5.84 -0.38
C MET A 465 -12.28 4.58 -0.96
N ASP A 466 -11.37 4.76 -1.92
CA ASP A 466 -10.68 3.70 -2.66
C ASP A 466 -9.19 4.00 -2.85
N ALA A 467 -8.37 2.96 -3.08
CA ALA A 467 -6.95 3.08 -3.40
C ALA A 467 -6.41 1.89 -4.22
N HIS A 468 -5.39 2.11 -5.05
CA HIS A 468 -4.72 1.06 -5.83
C HIS A 468 -3.22 0.91 -5.50
N PRO A 469 -2.83 0.15 -4.47
CA PRO A 469 -1.43 -0.14 -4.19
C PRO A 469 -0.90 -1.32 -5.01
N TYR A 470 0.26 -1.14 -5.63
CA TYR A 470 1.06 -2.21 -6.23
C TYR A 470 2.48 -2.16 -5.67
N PHE A 471 3.04 -3.33 -5.38
CA PHE A 471 4.48 -3.43 -5.10
C PHE A 471 5.18 -3.98 -6.33
N ASP A 472 6.21 -3.26 -6.78
CA ASP A 472 7.05 -3.61 -7.93
C ASP A 472 6.26 -3.77 -9.24
N HIS A 473 5.38 -2.80 -9.52
CA HIS A 473 4.66 -2.73 -10.79
C HIS A 473 5.66 -2.59 -11.95
N PRO A 474 5.49 -3.32 -13.08
CA PRO A 474 6.42 -3.23 -14.20
C PRO A 474 6.37 -1.88 -14.91
N ASP A 475 7.55 -1.31 -15.20
CA ASP A 475 7.72 -0.16 -16.07
C ASP A 475 8.15 -0.61 -17.47
N PHE A 476 7.72 0.11 -18.52
CA PHE A 476 7.95 -0.28 -19.91
C PHE A 476 8.82 0.75 -20.64
N PRO A 477 10.12 0.50 -20.84
CA PRO A 477 11.05 1.53 -21.32
C PRO A 477 10.86 1.91 -22.79
N ASN A 478 10.42 0.98 -23.64
CA ASN A 478 10.31 1.21 -25.10
C ASN A 478 8.88 1.13 -25.63
N GLN A 479 8.13 0.08 -25.28
CA GLN A 479 6.77 -0.16 -25.76
C GLN A 479 5.84 -0.44 -24.57
N PRO A 480 4.74 0.34 -24.40
CA PRO A 480 3.79 0.09 -23.33
C PRO A 480 3.28 -1.35 -23.34
N TRP A 481 3.27 -1.99 -22.17
CA TRP A 481 2.79 -3.36 -21.96
C TRP A 481 3.58 -4.46 -22.69
N ASP A 482 4.82 -4.18 -23.13
CA ASP A 482 5.70 -5.22 -23.66
C ASP A 482 6.04 -6.26 -22.57
N THR A 483 5.61 -7.50 -22.80
CA THR A 483 5.78 -8.59 -21.83
C THR A 483 7.21 -9.16 -21.77
N LEU A 484 8.08 -8.78 -22.71
CA LEU A 484 9.48 -9.19 -22.77
C LEU A 484 10.44 -8.03 -22.46
N ASP A 485 10.03 -6.79 -22.68
CA ASP A 485 10.81 -5.59 -22.35
C ASP A 485 10.13 -4.73 -21.27
N PHE A 486 10.41 -5.07 -20.03
CA PHE A 486 9.93 -4.34 -18.86
C PHE A 486 11.05 -4.18 -17.81
N ARG A 487 10.84 -3.33 -16.82
CA ARG A 487 11.73 -3.08 -15.69
C ARG A 487 10.99 -3.29 -14.39
N ILE A 488 11.65 -3.93 -13.44
CA ILE A 488 11.24 -4.04 -12.04
C ILE A 488 12.45 -3.83 -11.15
N THR A 489 12.21 -3.52 -9.88
CA THR A 489 13.28 -3.47 -8.88
C THR A 489 13.70 -4.86 -8.44
N ASN A 490 12.78 -5.84 -8.47
CA ASN A 490 12.91 -7.17 -7.87
C ASN A 490 13.40 -7.12 -6.42
N ALA A 491 13.11 -6.01 -5.72
CA ALA A 491 13.51 -5.81 -4.35
C ALA A 491 12.79 -6.82 -3.44
N TYR A 492 13.50 -7.33 -2.43
CA TYR A 492 12.90 -8.30 -1.51
C TYR A 492 11.86 -7.61 -0.61
N PHE A 493 10.59 -7.97 -0.75
CA PHE A 493 9.48 -7.40 0.02
C PHE A 493 9.68 -7.62 1.52
N GLY A 494 9.65 -6.53 2.30
CA GLY A 494 9.85 -6.53 3.73
C GLY A 494 11.28 -6.26 4.19
N ASP A 495 12.27 -6.23 3.29
CA ASP A 495 13.66 -5.93 3.64
C ASP A 495 13.86 -4.41 3.80
N GLY A 496 14.24 -3.97 5.00
CA GLY A 496 14.29 -2.55 5.33
C GLY A 496 12.95 -1.85 5.09
N SER A 497 12.93 -0.86 4.20
CA SER A 497 11.69 -0.14 3.85
C SER A 497 11.00 -0.69 2.59
N ASN A 498 11.53 -1.75 1.98
CA ASN A 498 10.97 -2.32 0.75
C ASN A 498 9.54 -2.83 1.00
N GLY A 499 8.58 -2.25 0.30
CA GLY A 499 7.16 -2.57 0.46
C GLY A 499 6.45 -1.76 1.54
N GLU A 500 7.13 -0.86 2.27
CA GLU A 500 6.47 0.02 3.24
C GLU A 500 5.39 0.89 2.58
N TRP A 501 5.71 1.44 1.39
CA TRP A 501 4.79 2.25 0.61
C TRP A 501 3.48 1.54 0.27
N PHE A 502 3.56 0.23 0.02
CA PHE A 502 2.40 -0.62 -0.26
C PHE A 502 1.38 -0.59 0.89
N PHE A 503 1.85 -0.40 2.13
CA PHE A 503 0.99 -0.25 3.30
C PHE A 503 0.61 1.20 3.59
N THR A 504 1.55 2.14 3.45
CA THR A 504 1.31 3.52 3.90
C THR A 504 0.42 4.31 2.94
N TYR A 505 0.52 4.03 1.66
CA TYR A 505 -0.13 4.84 0.63
C TYR A 505 -1.66 4.76 0.67
N MET A 506 -2.20 3.55 0.83
CA MET A 506 -3.65 3.34 1.03
C MET A 506 -4.18 4.01 2.30
N ASN A 507 -3.36 4.14 3.37
CA ASN A 507 -3.79 4.83 4.59
C ASN A 507 -3.96 6.33 4.38
N GLN A 508 -3.17 6.92 3.48
CA GLN A 508 -3.31 8.33 3.13
C GLN A 508 -4.62 8.57 2.35
N CYS A 509 -5.14 7.59 1.62
CA CYS A 509 -6.46 7.68 0.99
C CYS A 509 -7.62 7.52 2.00
N ALA A 510 -7.41 6.78 3.08
CA ALA A 510 -8.46 6.46 4.03
C ALA A 510 -8.96 7.69 4.82
N SER A 511 -10.26 8.00 4.66
CA SER A 511 -10.93 9.10 5.35
C SER A 511 -11.58 8.67 6.64
N ALA A 512 -11.56 9.53 7.66
CA ALA A 512 -12.37 9.34 8.86
C ALA A 512 -13.86 9.31 8.49
N GLN A 513 -14.63 8.45 9.19
CA GLN A 513 -16.09 8.30 9.02
C GLN A 513 -16.53 7.89 7.61
N LYS A 514 -15.65 7.25 6.83
CA LYS A 514 -16.00 6.67 5.53
C LYS A 514 -15.44 5.27 5.37
N PRO A 515 -16.20 4.37 4.73
CA PRO A 515 -15.68 3.08 4.34
C PRO A 515 -14.44 3.22 3.46
N MET A 516 -13.48 2.34 3.70
CA MET A 516 -12.28 2.23 2.88
C MET A 516 -12.29 0.91 2.15
N ILE A 517 -12.20 0.96 0.82
CA ILE A 517 -11.98 -0.20 -0.03
C ILE A 517 -10.63 -0.08 -0.73
N ILE A 518 -10.16 -1.21 -1.25
CA ILE A 518 -9.02 -1.28 -2.16
C ILE A 518 -9.47 -2.09 -3.36
N SER A 519 -9.87 -1.43 -4.43
CA SER A 519 -10.45 -2.10 -5.60
C SER A 519 -9.40 -2.74 -6.50
N GLU A 520 -8.12 -2.43 -6.29
CA GLU A 520 -6.99 -3.04 -6.97
C GLU A 520 -5.79 -3.16 -6.05
N TRP A 521 -5.22 -4.36 -5.90
CA TRP A 521 -3.91 -4.54 -5.28
C TRP A 521 -3.21 -5.81 -5.74
N GLN A 522 -1.89 -5.75 -5.90
CA GLN A 522 -1.07 -6.93 -6.17
C GLN A 522 0.43 -6.71 -5.98
N HIS A 523 1.16 -7.83 -5.90
CA HIS A 523 2.59 -7.92 -6.21
C HIS A 523 2.74 -8.73 -7.51
N PRO A 524 2.83 -8.06 -8.68
CA PRO A 524 2.71 -8.70 -9.99
C PRO A 524 3.83 -9.69 -10.27
N ALA A 525 3.56 -10.70 -11.12
CA ALA A 525 4.64 -11.47 -11.74
C ALA A 525 5.46 -10.55 -12.67
N PRO A 526 6.73 -10.86 -12.95
CA PRO A 526 7.57 -11.83 -12.24
C PRO A 526 8.32 -11.13 -11.09
N SER A 527 8.38 -11.74 -9.91
CA SER A 527 9.24 -11.28 -8.81
C SER A 527 9.49 -12.43 -7.84
N GLU A 528 10.67 -12.42 -7.22
CA GLU A 528 11.13 -13.50 -6.35
C GLU A 528 10.49 -13.49 -4.95
N SER A 529 10.02 -12.35 -4.46
CA SER A 529 9.49 -12.22 -3.08
C SER A 529 7.95 -12.20 -2.98
N ARG A 530 7.25 -12.49 -4.08
CA ARG A 530 5.76 -12.44 -4.17
C ARG A 530 5.03 -13.34 -3.20
N TYR A 531 5.64 -14.45 -2.80
CA TYR A 531 5.06 -15.37 -1.82
C TYR A 531 4.85 -14.74 -0.44
N VAL A 532 5.52 -13.62 -0.15
CA VAL A 532 5.42 -12.92 1.13
C VAL A 532 4.16 -12.07 1.22
N THR A 533 3.67 -11.46 0.14
CA THR A 533 2.80 -10.27 0.21
C THR A 533 1.34 -10.54 0.63
N LEU A 534 0.71 -11.62 0.14
CA LEU A 534 -0.76 -11.81 0.22
C LEU A 534 -1.30 -11.82 1.66
N LEU A 535 -0.73 -12.66 2.54
CA LEU A 535 -1.20 -12.82 3.92
C LEU A 535 -0.91 -11.58 4.81
N PRO A 536 0.32 -11.01 4.82
CA PRO A 536 0.61 -9.78 5.54
C PRO A 536 -0.26 -8.61 5.09
N PHE A 537 -0.52 -8.46 3.79
CA PHE A 537 -1.34 -7.36 3.29
C PHE A 537 -2.79 -7.45 3.79
N ALA A 538 -3.45 -8.60 3.61
CA ALA A 538 -4.81 -8.77 4.09
C ALA A 538 -4.91 -8.70 5.61
N ALA A 539 -3.89 -9.19 6.33
CA ALA A 539 -3.83 -9.05 7.77
C ALA A 539 -3.78 -7.58 8.19
N TYR A 540 -2.93 -6.78 7.57
CA TYR A 540 -2.86 -5.36 7.87
C TYR A 540 -4.13 -4.61 7.46
N ALA A 541 -4.71 -4.89 6.29
CA ALA A 541 -5.98 -4.31 5.87
C ALA A 541 -7.12 -4.62 6.87
N ALA A 542 -7.13 -5.82 7.46
CA ALA A 542 -8.08 -6.20 8.50
C ALA A 542 -7.82 -5.49 9.84
N LEU A 543 -6.56 -5.31 10.25
CA LEU A 543 -6.19 -4.52 11.43
C LEU A 543 -6.60 -3.06 11.29
N ARG A 544 -6.52 -2.53 10.06
CA ARG A 544 -7.00 -1.21 9.73
C ARG A 544 -8.51 -1.13 9.75
N ASP A 545 -9.22 -2.24 9.67
CA ASP A 545 -10.67 -2.34 9.51
C ASP A 545 -11.21 -1.81 8.17
N TYR A 546 -10.51 -2.14 7.08
CA TYR A 546 -11.02 -1.87 5.73
C TYR A 546 -12.26 -2.72 5.42
N ASP A 547 -13.15 -2.15 4.61
CA ASP A 547 -14.44 -2.73 4.26
C ASP A 547 -14.35 -3.62 3.01
N ALA A 548 -13.37 -3.39 2.13
CA ALA A 548 -13.07 -4.34 1.06
C ALA A 548 -11.61 -4.33 0.61
N ILE A 549 -11.12 -5.48 0.15
CA ILE A 549 -9.88 -5.60 -0.62
C ILE A 549 -10.12 -6.50 -1.85
N ILE A 550 -9.74 -6.03 -3.04
CA ILE A 550 -10.02 -6.68 -4.33
C ILE A 550 -8.71 -6.88 -5.09
N ASN A 551 -8.28 -8.13 -5.24
CA ASN A 551 -7.02 -8.47 -5.91
C ASN A 551 -7.09 -8.23 -7.43
N PHE A 552 -6.03 -7.72 -8.07
CA PHE A 552 -6.15 -7.09 -9.40
C PHE A 552 -6.35 -8.03 -10.60
N ALA A 553 -6.04 -9.32 -10.59
CA ALA A 553 -6.81 -10.15 -11.51
C ALA A 553 -6.82 -11.62 -11.16
N THR A 554 -7.99 -12.23 -11.28
CA THR A 554 -8.06 -13.64 -11.62
C THR A 554 -7.71 -13.87 -13.09
N ALA A 555 -8.21 -13.03 -14.00
CA ALA A 555 -8.03 -13.21 -15.44
C ALA A 555 -8.23 -11.90 -16.23
N HIS A 556 -7.39 -11.70 -17.25
CA HIS A 556 -7.49 -10.65 -18.26
C HIS A 556 -8.18 -11.09 -19.56
N SER A 557 -8.51 -12.36 -19.70
CA SER A 557 -9.25 -12.88 -20.86
C SER A 557 -10.06 -14.12 -20.48
N GLU A 558 -11.07 -14.48 -21.27
CA GLU A 558 -11.78 -15.75 -21.09
C GLU A 558 -10.81 -16.95 -21.09
N GLY A 559 -9.84 -16.96 -22.00
CA GLY A 559 -8.82 -18.01 -22.08
C GLY A 559 -7.92 -18.08 -20.85
N SER A 560 -7.71 -16.94 -20.17
CA SER A 560 -6.86 -16.86 -18.98
C SER A 560 -7.40 -17.66 -17.79
N PHE A 561 -8.71 -17.92 -17.71
CA PHE A 561 -9.28 -18.77 -16.65
C PHE A 561 -8.71 -20.20 -16.65
N SER A 562 -8.26 -20.66 -17.82
CA SER A 562 -7.67 -22.00 -18.00
C SER A 562 -6.14 -21.98 -18.03
N ASN A 563 -5.50 -20.87 -17.62
CA ASN A 563 -4.04 -20.80 -17.55
C ASN A 563 -3.49 -21.88 -16.61
N ASN A 564 -2.49 -22.62 -17.10
CA ASN A 564 -1.79 -23.68 -16.37
C ASN A 564 -0.31 -23.34 -16.10
N ARG A 565 0.08 -22.08 -16.35
CA ARG A 565 1.41 -21.53 -16.11
C ARG A 565 1.31 -20.05 -15.68
N ILE A 566 2.35 -19.50 -15.08
CA ILE A 566 2.44 -18.08 -14.75
C ILE A 566 2.45 -17.28 -16.06
N ARG A 567 1.58 -16.27 -16.18
CA ARG A 567 1.54 -15.33 -17.31
C ARG A 567 1.94 -13.93 -16.84
N PRO A 568 2.54 -13.10 -17.71
CA PRO A 568 2.70 -11.67 -17.45
C PRO A 568 1.33 -11.00 -17.34
N PHE A 569 1.07 -10.10 -16.39
CA PHE A 569 1.80 -9.89 -15.12
C PHE A 569 0.90 -10.14 -13.90
N PHE A 570 -0.42 -9.97 -14.09
CA PHE A 570 -1.37 -9.84 -12.99
C PHE A 570 -2.31 -11.05 -12.83
N ASP A 571 -2.48 -11.88 -13.86
CA ASP A 571 -3.40 -13.03 -13.80
C ASP A 571 -3.03 -14.00 -12.68
N ALA A 572 -3.87 -14.12 -11.65
CA ALA A 572 -3.74 -15.11 -10.60
C ALA A 572 -3.99 -16.55 -11.11
N SER A 573 -4.80 -16.70 -12.17
CA SER A 573 -4.98 -17.99 -12.85
C SER A 573 -3.65 -18.53 -13.36
N GLY A 574 -3.36 -19.80 -13.06
CA GLY A 574 -2.08 -20.43 -13.39
C GLY A 574 -0.93 -20.15 -12.40
N GLN A 575 -1.17 -19.37 -11.34
CA GLN A 575 -0.15 -19.09 -10.31
C GLN A 575 -0.38 -19.92 -9.03
N PRO A 576 0.54 -20.82 -8.65
CA PRO A 576 0.42 -21.62 -7.42
C PRO A 576 0.32 -20.78 -6.14
N ILE A 577 1.04 -19.65 -6.09
CA ILE A 577 1.07 -18.74 -4.94
C ILE A 577 -0.32 -18.17 -4.66
N HIS A 578 -0.94 -17.58 -5.69
CA HIS A 578 -2.27 -16.99 -5.57
C HIS A 578 -3.34 -18.05 -5.26
N PHE A 579 -3.30 -19.19 -5.97
CA PHE A 579 -4.27 -20.27 -5.77
C PHE A 579 -4.33 -20.77 -4.31
N LEU A 580 -3.19 -20.87 -3.62
CA LEU A 580 -3.14 -21.38 -2.25
C LEU A 580 -3.38 -20.28 -1.21
N PHE A 581 -2.68 -19.15 -1.32
CA PHE A 581 -2.73 -18.15 -0.26
C PHE A 581 -3.93 -17.22 -0.33
N LEU A 582 -4.59 -17.01 -1.48
CA LEU A 582 -5.79 -16.16 -1.53
C LEU A 582 -6.94 -16.73 -0.68
N ARG A 583 -7.07 -18.05 -0.58
CA ARG A 583 -8.06 -18.69 0.33
C ARG A 583 -7.78 -18.43 1.80
N MET A 584 -6.51 -18.40 2.16
CA MET A 584 -6.10 -18.11 3.53
C MET A 584 -6.29 -16.62 3.84
N THR A 585 -5.99 -15.78 2.85
CA THR A 585 -6.13 -14.32 2.86
C THR A 585 -7.60 -13.92 3.02
N SER A 586 -8.54 -14.59 2.36
CA SER A 586 -9.97 -14.32 2.51
C SER A 586 -10.46 -14.56 3.94
N LEU A 587 -10.07 -15.68 4.55
CA LEU A 587 -10.42 -16.02 5.94
C LEU A 587 -9.73 -15.08 6.95
N ALA A 588 -8.47 -14.70 6.70
CA ALA A 588 -7.76 -13.72 7.51
C ALA A 588 -8.51 -12.39 7.58
N PHE A 589 -8.93 -11.88 6.41
CA PHE A 589 -9.58 -10.57 6.28
C PHE A 589 -11.05 -10.56 6.72
N LEU A 590 -11.82 -11.58 6.34
CA LEU A 590 -13.26 -11.62 6.56
C LEU A 590 -13.65 -12.11 7.96
N ARG A 591 -12.82 -12.95 8.60
CA ARG A 591 -13.23 -13.72 9.78
C ARG A 591 -12.27 -13.62 10.97
N ASP A 592 -10.96 -13.67 10.72
CA ASP A 592 -10.03 -14.06 11.79
C ASP A 592 -9.33 -12.91 12.49
N ILE A 593 -9.03 -11.82 11.78
CA ILE A 593 -8.26 -10.69 12.32
C ILE A 593 -9.20 -9.57 12.77
N THR A 594 -9.03 -9.14 14.01
CA THR A 594 -9.77 -8.01 14.59
C THR A 594 -9.01 -6.69 14.42
N PRO A 595 -9.70 -5.54 14.30
CA PRO A 595 -9.06 -4.23 14.20
C PRO A 595 -8.12 -3.88 15.37
N GLU A 596 -7.00 -3.22 15.08
CA GLU A 596 -6.06 -2.67 16.07
C GLU A 596 -5.49 -1.29 15.68
N ASP A 597 -5.71 -0.82 14.46
CA ASP A 597 -5.17 0.45 13.96
C ASP A 597 -6.23 1.24 13.20
N GLN A 598 -7.02 2.03 13.92
CA GLN A 598 -8.21 2.68 13.35
C GLN A 598 -8.02 4.15 13.00
N VAL A 599 -6.85 4.73 13.26
CA VAL A 599 -6.61 6.16 13.02
C VAL A 599 -6.69 6.47 11.52
N ARG A 600 -7.55 7.42 11.14
CA ARG A 600 -7.79 7.86 9.75
C ARG A 600 -7.64 9.37 9.60
N THR A 601 -7.37 9.81 8.37
CA THR A 601 -7.23 11.24 8.07
C THR A 601 -8.62 11.90 8.04
N PRO A 602 -8.87 12.97 8.81
CA PRO A 602 -10.14 13.70 8.77
C PRO A 602 -10.15 14.68 7.58
N TRP A 603 -10.11 14.17 6.35
CA TRP A 603 -9.97 14.97 5.12
C TRP A 603 -10.97 16.13 5.04
N MET A 604 -12.24 15.89 5.39
CA MET A 604 -13.30 16.90 5.37
C MET A 604 -13.09 18.08 6.34
N SER A 605 -12.15 17.96 7.30
CA SER A 605 -11.82 19.03 8.26
C SER A 605 -10.74 20.00 7.76
N PHE A 606 -10.08 19.71 6.64
CA PHE A 606 -8.97 20.53 6.14
C PHE A 606 -9.44 21.75 5.35
N ASN A 607 -8.59 22.78 5.33
CA ASN A 607 -8.82 24.00 4.55
C ASN A 607 -8.24 23.84 3.14
N LEU A 608 -9.07 24.02 2.11
CA LEU A 608 -8.68 23.88 0.71
C LEU A 608 -7.51 24.79 0.31
N ASP A 609 -7.52 26.06 0.72
CA ASP A 609 -6.46 27.01 0.36
C ASP A 609 -5.11 26.60 0.93
N GLN A 610 -5.11 26.06 2.14
CA GLN A 610 -3.91 25.51 2.75
C GLN A 610 -3.42 24.25 2.00
N LEU A 611 -4.33 23.36 1.59
CA LEU A 611 -3.97 22.18 0.79
C LEU A 611 -3.36 22.58 -0.56
N ILE A 612 -3.88 23.62 -1.20
CA ILE A 612 -3.34 24.17 -2.46
C ILE A 612 -1.91 24.69 -2.25
N ARG A 613 -1.66 25.42 -1.14
CA ARG A 613 -0.32 25.92 -0.80
C ARG A 613 0.66 24.78 -0.52
N ASP A 614 0.22 23.76 0.21
CA ASP A 614 1.01 22.56 0.50
C ASP A 614 1.35 21.80 -0.81
N VAL A 615 0.40 21.64 -1.74
CA VAL A 615 0.67 21.03 -3.05
C VAL A 615 1.63 21.88 -3.89
N TYR A 616 1.46 23.20 -3.91
CA TYR A 616 2.37 24.11 -4.61
C TYR A 616 3.84 24.00 -4.11
N SER A 617 4.03 23.81 -2.80
CA SER A 617 5.35 23.62 -2.19
C SER A 617 5.91 22.19 -2.39
N GLY A 618 5.22 21.31 -3.11
CA GLY A 618 5.63 19.91 -3.34
C GLY A 618 5.27 18.94 -2.21
N ASN A 619 4.44 19.35 -1.25
CA ASN A 619 4.04 18.57 -0.07
C ASN A 619 2.70 17.86 -0.28
N TYR A 620 2.61 17.00 -1.31
CA TYR A 620 1.36 16.34 -1.75
C TYR A 620 0.63 15.52 -0.67
N TRP A 621 1.32 15.13 0.40
CA TRP A 621 0.80 14.23 1.43
C TRP A 621 1.05 14.68 2.87
N SER A 622 1.47 15.93 3.06
CA SER A 622 1.91 16.43 4.37
C SER A 622 0.87 16.28 5.48
N ARG A 623 -0.42 16.18 5.13
CA ARG A 623 -1.53 16.02 6.09
C ARG A 623 -2.12 14.61 6.16
N GLY A 624 -1.77 13.73 5.23
CA GLY A 624 -2.28 12.36 5.19
C GLY A 624 -1.63 11.50 6.25
N ILE A 625 -2.44 10.75 7.00
CA ILE A 625 -1.94 9.78 7.98
C ILE A 625 -1.38 8.56 7.25
N THR A 626 -0.07 8.38 7.30
CA THR A 626 0.62 7.28 6.61
C THR A 626 0.42 5.93 7.27
N SER A 627 0.38 5.87 8.61
CA SER A 627 0.37 4.65 9.45
C SER A 627 1.18 3.48 8.87
N SER A 628 2.49 3.42 9.16
CA SER A 628 3.32 2.28 8.75
C SER A 628 3.24 1.11 9.74
N PRO A 629 3.11 -0.14 9.27
CA PRO A 629 3.28 -1.32 10.11
C PRO A 629 4.74 -1.69 10.38
N ARG A 630 5.70 -1.03 9.72
CA ARG A 630 7.13 -1.37 9.80
C ARG A 630 7.65 -1.26 11.22
N ASP A 631 8.19 -2.35 11.75
CA ASP A 631 8.72 -2.48 13.11
C ASP A 631 7.73 -2.09 14.24
N ARG A 632 6.44 -1.93 13.90
CA ARG A 632 5.37 -1.64 14.84
C ARG A 632 4.76 -2.95 15.32
N ILE A 633 4.68 -3.12 16.64
CA ILE A 633 4.16 -4.33 17.27
C ILE A 633 2.64 -4.19 17.45
N PHE A 634 1.89 -5.06 16.79
CA PHE A 634 0.47 -5.33 17.04
C PHE A 634 0.31 -6.68 17.75
N ASN A 635 -0.84 -6.94 18.35
CA ASN A 635 -1.11 -8.22 19.00
C ASN A 635 -1.14 -9.37 17.96
N GLN A 636 -1.72 -9.10 16.79
CA GLN A 636 -1.92 -10.10 15.74
C GLN A 636 -0.96 -9.97 14.55
N PHE A 637 -0.12 -8.94 14.50
CA PHE A 637 0.78 -8.69 13.37
C PHE A 637 2.11 -8.07 13.81
N TYR A 638 3.19 -8.48 13.16
CA TYR A 638 4.47 -7.82 13.30
C TYR A 638 5.30 -7.97 12.03
N TRP A 639 5.88 -6.86 11.58
CA TRP A 639 6.89 -6.84 10.52
C TRP A 639 8.23 -6.45 11.12
N ASN A 640 9.21 -7.35 11.07
CA ASN A 640 10.61 -7.05 11.38
C ASN A 640 11.34 -6.68 10.08
N SER A 641 11.63 -5.41 9.90
CA SER A 641 12.26 -4.90 8.67
C SER A 641 13.71 -5.34 8.51
N GLN A 642 14.44 -5.43 9.62
CA GLN A 642 15.86 -5.80 9.62
C GLN A 642 16.09 -7.24 9.17
N LYS A 643 15.10 -8.11 9.39
CA LYS A 643 15.14 -9.53 9.02
C LYS A 643 14.28 -9.86 7.81
N ALA A 644 13.51 -8.90 7.28
CA ALA A 644 12.51 -9.15 6.24
C ALA A 644 11.52 -10.29 6.59
N ILE A 645 10.98 -10.26 7.81
CA ILE A 645 10.09 -11.29 8.34
C ILE A 645 8.75 -10.68 8.75
N PHE A 646 7.67 -11.36 8.41
CA PHE A 646 6.31 -11.06 8.83
C PHE A 646 5.75 -12.18 9.72
N LYS A 647 5.05 -11.77 10.77
CA LYS A 647 4.26 -12.60 11.68
C LYS A 647 2.80 -12.18 11.58
N VAL A 648 1.91 -13.14 11.34
CA VAL A 648 0.46 -13.00 11.57
C VAL A 648 0.06 -14.01 12.63
N ASN A 649 -0.64 -13.58 13.67
CA ASN A 649 -1.03 -14.44 14.79
C ASN A 649 -2.40 -14.05 15.34
N SER A 650 -3.44 -14.36 14.58
CA SER A 650 -4.82 -14.35 15.10
C SER A 650 -5.20 -15.72 15.66
N ARG A 651 -6.42 -15.83 16.20
CA ARG A 651 -6.98 -17.11 16.66
C ARG A 651 -7.29 -18.08 15.51
N GLY A 652 -7.61 -17.56 14.32
CA GLY A 652 -8.02 -18.36 13.17
C GLY A 652 -6.95 -18.52 12.09
N THR A 653 -6.29 -17.44 11.69
CA THR A 653 -5.17 -17.44 10.73
C THR A 653 -3.86 -17.02 11.39
N LYS A 654 -2.82 -17.80 11.11
CA LYS A 654 -1.46 -17.62 11.57
C LYS A 654 -0.50 -17.74 10.40
N ALA A 655 0.57 -16.95 10.37
CA ALA A 655 1.56 -17.00 9.30
C ALA A 655 2.96 -16.60 9.77
N PHE A 656 3.96 -17.18 9.12
CA PHE A 656 5.37 -16.80 9.17
C PHE A 656 5.87 -16.70 7.74
N ALA A 657 6.30 -15.51 7.31
CA ALA A 657 6.64 -15.26 5.90
C ALA A 657 7.86 -14.34 5.76
N GLY A 658 8.66 -14.56 4.72
CA GLY A 658 9.85 -13.76 4.40
C GLY A 658 11.14 -14.56 4.45
N LYS A 659 12.23 -13.93 4.91
CA LYS A 659 13.54 -14.58 5.10
C LYS A 659 13.55 -15.42 6.39
N THR A 660 12.75 -16.48 6.40
CA THR A 660 12.45 -17.28 7.60
C THR A 660 13.55 -18.27 7.99
N ALA A 661 14.56 -18.49 7.13
CA ALA A 661 15.61 -19.46 7.40
C ALA A 661 16.37 -19.14 8.69
N SER A 662 16.58 -20.14 9.53
CA SER A 662 17.24 -20.05 10.84
C SER A 662 16.54 -19.17 11.88
N ASP A 663 15.33 -18.67 11.60
CA ASP A 663 14.56 -17.88 12.56
C ASP A 663 13.37 -18.69 13.11
N THR A 664 12.85 -18.25 14.25
CA THR A 664 11.81 -18.90 15.03
C THR A 664 10.71 -17.90 15.38
N VAL A 665 9.46 -18.33 15.24
CA VAL A 665 8.31 -17.55 15.71
C VAL A 665 7.34 -18.40 16.53
N PHE A 666 6.73 -17.76 17.52
CA PHE A 666 5.59 -18.31 18.26
C PHE A 666 4.29 -17.69 17.76
N LEU A 667 3.39 -18.53 17.27
CA LEU A 667 2.08 -18.20 16.72
C LEU A 667 0.98 -18.76 17.64
N GLY A 668 1.01 -18.39 18.91
CA GLY A 668 0.13 -18.99 19.92
C GLY A 668 0.53 -20.44 20.20
N GLY A 669 -0.38 -21.39 19.99
CA GLY A 669 -0.14 -22.82 20.21
C GLY A 669 0.81 -23.50 19.22
N ILE A 670 1.44 -22.76 18.30
CA ILE A 670 2.33 -23.30 17.27
C ILE A 670 3.63 -22.51 17.27
N ARG A 671 4.75 -23.19 17.55
CA ARG A 671 6.09 -22.66 17.31
C ARG A 671 6.57 -23.14 15.94
N VAL A 672 7.13 -22.23 15.15
CA VAL A 672 7.65 -22.50 13.81
C VAL A 672 9.12 -22.12 13.76
N ILE A 673 9.95 -23.01 13.22
CA ILE A 673 11.38 -22.78 12.97
C ILE A 673 11.60 -22.99 11.47
N GLY A 674 12.07 -21.96 10.77
CA GLY A 674 12.33 -22.03 9.34
C GLY A 674 13.69 -22.66 9.04
N ASN A 675 13.73 -23.69 8.20
CA ASN A 675 15.00 -24.19 7.63
C ASN A 675 15.29 -23.56 6.27
N THR A 676 14.28 -22.99 5.63
CA THR A 676 14.34 -22.28 4.34
C THR A 676 13.60 -20.96 4.45
N ASP A 677 13.87 -20.05 3.52
CA ASP A 677 13.02 -18.87 3.30
C ASP A 677 11.71 -19.29 2.63
N GLY A 678 10.65 -18.53 2.87
CA GLY A 678 9.33 -18.85 2.33
C GLY A 678 8.20 -18.22 3.14
N ALA A 679 7.00 -18.69 2.87
CA ALA A 679 5.81 -18.41 3.66
C ALA A 679 5.16 -19.72 4.08
N ILE A 680 4.81 -19.82 5.37
CA ILE A 680 4.00 -20.87 5.93
C ILE A 680 2.78 -20.25 6.62
N GLY A 681 1.60 -20.69 6.20
CA GLY A 681 0.32 -20.28 6.77
C GLY A 681 -0.39 -21.44 7.46
N PHE A 682 -1.15 -21.14 8.50
CA PHE A 682 -2.07 -22.03 9.19
C PHE A 682 -3.42 -21.31 9.33
N THR A 683 -4.45 -21.79 8.65
CA THR A 683 -5.80 -21.24 8.78
C THR A 683 -6.74 -22.30 9.29
N ARG A 684 -7.39 -22.05 10.42
CA ARG A 684 -8.38 -22.95 11.00
C ARG A 684 -9.62 -22.99 10.11
N ILE A 685 -9.99 -24.18 9.66
CA ILE A 685 -11.17 -24.37 8.79
C ILE A 685 -12.35 -24.98 9.54
N ASP A 686 -12.10 -25.70 10.64
CA ASP A 686 -13.14 -26.32 11.46
C ASP A 686 -12.63 -26.52 12.90
N SER A 687 -13.54 -26.60 13.88
CA SER A 687 -13.22 -26.88 15.28
C SER A 687 -14.36 -27.60 15.99
N THR A 688 -14.00 -28.62 16.77
CA THR A 688 -14.89 -29.31 17.72
C THR A 688 -14.35 -29.14 19.15
N ALA A 689 -15.05 -29.69 20.14
CA ALA A 689 -14.57 -29.71 21.52
C ALA A 689 -13.24 -30.48 21.70
N GLN A 690 -12.92 -31.42 20.80
CA GLN A 690 -11.74 -32.30 20.91
C GLN A 690 -10.66 -32.02 19.87
N THR A 691 -11.01 -31.40 18.75
CA THR A 691 -10.11 -31.22 17.60
C THR A 691 -10.20 -29.83 17.00
N GLN A 692 -9.09 -29.36 16.43
CA GLN A 692 -9.05 -28.21 15.54
C GLN A 692 -8.46 -28.62 14.20
N THR A 693 -9.16 -28.30 13.12
CA THR A 693 -8.68 -28.60 11.76
C THR A 693 -8.10 -27.35 11.13
N PHE A 694 -6.87 -27.45 10.66
CA PHE A 694 -6.14 -26.41 9.98
C PHE A 694 -5.89 -26.77 8.52
N PHE A 695 -6.04 -25.78 7.66
CA PHE A 695 -5.44 -25.73 6.35
C PHE A 695 -4.02 -25.16 6.48
N VAL A 696 -3.01 -25.93 6.08
CA VAL A 696 -1.60 -25.55 6.18
C VAL A 696 -1.01 -25.51 4.78
N ALA A 697 -0.43 -24.38 4.39
CA ALA A 697 0.22 -24.22 3.09
C ALA A 697 1.61 -23.59 3.26
N CYS A 698 2.58 -24.11 2.52
CA CYS A 698 3.97 -23.67 2.55
C CYS A 698 4.46 -23.44 1.11
N LEU A 699 4.91 -22.23 0.81
CA LEU A 699 5.37 -21.84 -0.53
C LEU A 699 6.58 -20.91 -0.43
N ALA A 700 7.43 -20.95 -1.45
CA ALA A 700 8.49 -19.98 -1.69
C ALA A 700 8.40 -19.49 -3.15
N ARG A 701 9.54 -19.40 -3.84
CA ARG A 701 9.59 -18.96 -5.23
C ARG A 701 8.84 -19.94 -6.13
N ALA A 702 8.21 -19.39 -7.17
CA ALA A 702 7.56 -20.17 -8.21
C ALA A 702 7.90 -19.57 -9.58
N GLU A 703 8.25 -20.42 -10.52
CA GLU A 703 8.56 -20.06 -11.91
C GLU A 703 7.99 -21.10 -12.88
N ASN A 704 7.92 -20.74 -14.16
CA ASN A 704 7.57 -21.72 -15.18
C ASN A 704 8.78 -22.60 -15.53
N THR A 705 8.55 -23.82 -15.97
CA THR A 705 9.63 -24.66 -16.51
C THR A 705 10.26 -23.96 -17.72
N ASN A 706 11.59 -23.83 -17.76
CA ASN A 706 12.35 -23.11 -18.79
C ASN A 706 12.05 -21.60 -18.88
N MET A 707 11.74 -20.96 -17.75
CA MET A 707 11.65 -19.49 -17.64
C MET A 707 13.05 -18.86 -17.69
N VAL A 708 13.26 -17.85 -18.53
CA VAL A 708 14.59 -17.25 -18.79
C VAL A 708 14.53 -15.73 -18.75
N TRP A 709 15.26 -15.16 -17.81
CA TRP A 709 15.49 -13.72 -17.68
C TRP A 709 16.56 -13.23 -18.64
N VAL A 710 16.51 -11.94 -19.00
CA VAL A 710 17.56 -11.32 -19.84
C VAL A 710 18.89 -11.22 -19.09
N GLU A 711 18.84 -11.07 -17.77
CA GLU A 711 20.02 -10.93 -16.92
C GLU A 711 19.86 -11.61 -15.55
N GLN A 712 20.98 -11.86 -14.87
CA GLN A 712 21.03 -12.58 -13.60
C GLN A 712 20.38 -11.84 -12.43
N THR A 713 20.38 -10.50 -12.44
CA THR A 713 19.74 -9.66 -11.42
C THR A 713 18.22 -9.69 -11.47
N LYS A 714 17.63 -10.20 -12.58
CA LYS A 714 16.18 -10.33 -12.78
C LYS A 714 15.42 -9.00 -12.66
N THR A 715 16.07 -7.90 -13.05
CA THR A 715 15.52 -6.54 -13.02
C THR A 715 15.05 -6.06 -14.39
N GLN A 716 15.42 -6.78 -15.45
CA GLN A 716 15.14 -6.40 -16.84
C GLN A 716 14.56 -7.57 -17.62
N GLY A 717 13.34 -7.39 -18.10
CA GLY A 717 12.71 -8.17 -19.17
C GLY A 717 12.75 -9.70 -19.05
N MET A 718 12.27 -10.36 -20.09
CA MET A 718 12.30 -11.81 -20.20
C MET A 718 12.77 -12.19 -21.62
N LEU A 719 13.64 -13.19 -21.73
CA LEU A 719 13.89 -13.85 -23.02
C LEU A 719 12.80 -14.87 -23.34
N ASN A 720 12.27 -15.54 -22.30
CA ASN A 720 11.20 -16.51 -22.44
C ASN A 720 10.45 -16.71 -21.11
N TRP A 721 9.12 -16.70 -21.16
CA TRP A 721 8.27 -16.97 -19.99
C TRP A 721 8.18 -18.45 -19.61
N GLY A 722 8.71 -19.38 -20.41
CA GLY A 722 8.70 -20.81 -20.11
C GLY A 722 7.33 -21.48 -20.34
N VAL A 723 7.20 -22.73 -19.92
CA VAL A 723 6.02 -23.59 -20.13
C VAL A 723 5.52 -24.22 -18.82
N SER A 724 4.30 -24.76 -18.85
CA SER A 724 3.79 -25.62 -17.77
C SER A 724 4.59 -26.94 -17.70
N PRO A 725 4.70 -27.57 -16.53
CA PRO A 725 4.17 -27.12 -15.23
C PRO A 725 5.00 -26.00 -14.61
N CYS A 726 4.38 -25.22 -13.73
CA CYS A 726 5.10 -24.34 -12.81
C CYS A 726 5.94 -25.19 -11.85
N GLN A 727 7.16 -24.75 -11.58
CA GLN A 727 8.04 -25.28 -10.55
C GLN A 727 7.89 -24.42 -9.30
N VAL A 728 7.80 -25.07 -8.15
CA VAL A 728 7.73 -24.41 -6.85
C VAL A 728 8.94 -24.85 -6.04
N GLU A 729 9.67 -23.88 -5.51
CA GLU A 729 10.81 -24.14 -4.65
C GLU A 729 10.38 -24.92 -3.39
N SER A 730 11.12 -25.98 -3.08
CA SER A 730 10.85 -26.80 -1.89
C SER A 730 11.20 -26.03 -0.63
N VAL A 731 10.32 -26.10 0.37
CA VAL A 731 10.51 -25.46 1.67
C VAL A 731 10.49 -26.49 2.80
N SER A 732 11.15 -26.14 3.91
CA SER A 732 11.24 -26.98 5.10
C SER A 732 11.03 -26.17 6.37
N TYR A 733 10.12 -26.64 7.23
CA TYR A 733 9.80 -26.02 8.51
C TYR A 733 9.69 -27.07 9.60
N HIS A 734 10.32 -26.81 10.74
CA HIS A 734 10.05 -27.56 11.96
C HIS A 734 8.93 -26.86 12.72
N THR A 735 7.82 -27.55 12.93
CA THR A 735 6.69 -27.03 13.68
C THR A 735 6.50 -27.82 14.96
N GLN A 736 6.21 -27.10 16.04
CA GLN A 736 5.92 -27.66 17.35
C GLN A 736 4.55 -27.16 17.79
N TRP A 737 3.63 -28.09 17.98
CA TRP A 737 2.22 -27.82 18.27
C TRP A 737 1.90 -28.17 19.70
N HIS A 738 1.18 -27.29 20.39
CA HIS A 738 0.54 -27.57 21.68
C HIS A 738 -0.71 -28.41 21.42
N ALA A 739 -0.50 -29.68 21.13
CA ALA A 739 -1.51 -30.67 20.79
C ALA A 739 -1.03 -32.06 21.21
N ASP A 740 -1.97 -32.95 21.54
CA ASP A 740 -1.68 -34.35 21.90
C ASP A 740 -1.27 -35.19 20.69
N SER A 741 -1.88 -34.93 19.54
CA SER A 741 -1.51 -35.58 18.27
C SER A 741 -1.95 -34.74 17.07
N LEU A 742 -1.34 -34.99 15.93
CA LEU A 742 -1.70 -34.40 14.63
C LEU A 742 -2.02 -35.51 13.62
N THR A 743 -3.10 -35.37 12.86
CA THR A 743 -3.31 -36.11 11.61
C THR A 743 -3.01 -35.18 10.44
N ILE A 744 -1.96 -35.49 9.69
CA ILE A 744 -1.51 -34.73 8.53
C ILE A 744 -2.04 -35.41 7.27
N ASN A 745 -2.89 -34.73 6.50
CA ASN A 745 -3.38 -35.22 5.22
C ASN A 745 -2.77 -34.40 4.08
N LYS A 746 -2.07 -35.05 3.17
CA LYS A 746 -1.53 -34.45 1.94
C LYS A 746 -2.69 -34.21 0.96
N LEU A 747 -2.67 -33.07 0.28
CA LEU A 747 -3.74 -32.67 -0.65
C LEU A 747 -3.24 -32.60 -2.10
N ASN A 748 -3.99 -33.18 -3.03
CA ASN A 748 -3.79 -32.94 -4.48
C ASN A 748 -4.29 -31.53 -4.87
N ALA A 749 -4.13 -31.13 -6.13
CA ALA A 749 -4.58 -29.83 -6.66
C ALA A 749 -6.09 -29.53 -6.49
N TYR A 750 -6.94 -30.55 -6.37
CA TYR A 750 -8.38 -30.41 -6.20
C TYR A 750 -8.80 -30.24 -4.73
N GLY A 751 -7.91 -30.59 -3.80
CA GLY A 751 -8.14 -30.61 -2.36
C GLY A 751 -8.45 -32.00 -1.81
N ASP A 752 -8.29 -33.07 -2.60
CA ASP A 752 -8.53 -34.44 -2.15
C ASP A 752 -7.32 -35.01 -1.41
N ILE A 753 -7.57 -35.88 -0.44
CA ILE A 753 -6.54 -36.51 0.37
C ILE A 753 -5.81 -37.57 -0.45
N THR A 754 -4.49 -37.43 -0.61
CA THR A 754 -3.63 -38.41 -1.30
C THR A 754 -2.83 -39.29 -0.37
N GLY A 755 -2.73 -38.90 0.90
CA GLY A 755 -2.05 -39.68 1.93
C GLY A 755 -2.26 -39.06 3.31
N ALA A 756 -2.26 -39.90 4.34
CA ALA A 756 -2.46 -39.49 5.73
C ALA A 756 -1.36 -40.04 6.63
N THR A 757 -0.93 -39.24 7.61
CA THR A 757 0.04 -39.66 8.63
C THR A 757 -0.39 -39.11 9.98
N ARG A 758 -0.38 -39.96 11.01
CA ARG A 758 -0.66 -39.54 12.39
C ARG A 758 0.65 -39.44 13.17
N ILE A 759 0.84 -38.30 13.84
CA ILE A 759 1.98 -38.05 14.72
C ILE A 759 1.43 -37.92 16.14
N ILE A 760 1.95 -38.72 17.07
CA ILE A 760 1.59 -38.66 18.49
C ILE A 760 2.65 -37.85 19.22
N GLY A 761 2.21 -36.82 19.94
CA GLY A 761 3.08 -35.96 20.73
C GLY A 761 3.46 -36.57 22.08
N SER A 762 4.35 -35.89 22.77
CA SER A 762 4.72 -36.18 24.17
C SER A 762 4.54 -34.93 25.01
N ASN A 763 4.05 -35.07 26.24
CA ASN A 763 3.78 -33.93 27.14
C ASN A 763 2.94 -32.81 26.50
N HIS A 764 1.93 -33.16 25.70
CA HIS A 764 1.07 -32.22 24.98
C HIS A 764 1.79 -31.38 23.92
N ILE A 765 2.92 -31.89 23.41
CA ILE A 765 3.72 -31.27 22.38
C ILE A 765 3.89 -32.25 21.23
N THR A 766 3.41 -31.89 20.04
CA THR A 766 3.58 -32.67 18.81
C THR A 766 4.47 -31.93 17.83
N ASN A 767 5.58 -32.56 17.44
CA ASN A 767 6.52 -31.99 16.47
C ASN A 767 6.26 -32.54 15.07
N TRP A 768 6.27 -31.67 14.06
CA TRP A 768 6.13 -32.04 12.66
C TRP A 768 7.15 -31.29 11.82
N LEU A 769 8.00 -32.06 11.13
CA LEU A 769 8.92 -31.56 10.13
C LEU A 769 8.24 -31.59 8.75
N ILE A 770 7.89 -30.41 8.25
CA ILE A 770 7.31 -30.19 6.94
C ILE A 770 8.44 -30.17 5.91
N ARG A 771 8.32 -30.94 4.82
CA ARG A 771 9.30 -30.97 3.72
C ARG A 771 8.57 -31.11 2.40
N THR A 772 8.18 -29.98 1.79
CA THR A 772 7.28 -29.99 0.62
C THR A 772 7.87 -30.72 -0.59
N GLY A 773 9.19 -30.68 -0.78
CA GLY A 773 9.88 -31.44 -1.83
C GLY A 773 9.80 -32.97 -1.64
N ILE A 774 9.92 -33.46 -0.40
CA ILE A 774 9.76 -34.89 -0.09
C ILE A 774 8.29 -35.29 -0.14
N ASP A 775 7.41 -34.42 0.33
CA ASP A 775 5.98 -34.69 0.33
C ASP A 775 5.33 -34.57 -1.05
N SER A 776 6.01 -33.89 -1.99
CA SER A 776 5.53 -33.55 -3.33
C SER A 776 4.19 -32.79 -3.34
N VAL A 777 3.86 -32.12 -2.23
CA VAL A 777 2.70 -31.24 -2.09
C VAL A 777 3.07 -29.99 -1.28
N PRO A 778 2.56 -28.80 -1.62
CA PRO A 778 2.79 -27.58 -0.86
C PRO A 778 1.78 -27.35 0.28
N TRP A 779 0.82 -28.26 0.48
CA TRP A 779 -0.37 -27.99 1.29
C TRP A 779 -1.04 -29.23 1.87
N TYR A 780 -1.67 -29.04 3.03
CA TYR A 780 -2.12 -30.11 3.91
C TYR A 780 -3.42 -29.74 4.64
N ARG A 781 -4.25 -30.75 4.93
CA ARG A 781 -5.28 -30.67 5.97
C ARG A 781 -4.74 -31.32 7.23
N VAL A 782 -4.61 -30.53 8.29
CA VAL A 782 -4.08 -30.96 9.59
C VAL A 782 -5.19 -31.00 10.62
N ILE A 783 -5.43 -32.14 11.26
CA ILE A 783 -6.35 -32.26 12.40
C ILE A 783 -5.51 -32.35 13.68
N ALA A 784 -5.59 -31.32 14.52
CA ALA A 784 -4.88 -31.25 15.79
C ALA A 784 -5.81 -31.65 16.94
N TYR A 785 -5.44 -32.69 17.69
CA TYR A 785 -6.21 -33.23 18.81
C TYR A 785 -5.73 -32.61 20.12
N GLY A 786 -6.67 -32.16 20.96
CA GLY A 786 -6.36 -31.49 22.23
C GLY A 786 -5.69 -30.12 22.06
N TYR A 787 -5.74 -29.50 20.88
CA TYR A 787 -4.97 -28.28 20.61
C TYR A 787 -5.34 -27.10 21.54
N SER A 788 -4.32 -26.43 22.09
CA SER A 788 -4.45 -25.20 22.89
C SER A 788 -3.71 -24.03 22.24
N ASP A 789 -4.43 -22.93 21.97
CA ASP A 789 -3.83 -21.70 21.43
C ASP A 789 -3.19 -20.81 22.50
N THR A 790 -3.56 -21.03 23.77
CA THR A 790 -2.90 -20.42 24.93
C THR A 790 -1.60 -21.15 25.26
N LEU A 791 -0.51 -20.39 25.35
CA LEU A 791 0.65 -20.76 26.16
C LEU A 791 0.15 -20.88 27.61
N ILE A 792 -0.14 -22.08 28.08
CA ILE A 792 -0.46 -22.29 29.50
C ILE A 792 0.82 -21.97 30.29
N GLY A 793 0.81 -20.78 30.92
CA GLY A 793 1.75 -20.24 31.91
C GLY A 793 3.14 -20.90 32.01
N ILE A 794 4.10 -20.36 31.27
CA ILE A 794 5.52 -20.55 31.55
C ILE A 794 6.08 -19.18 31.97
N ILE A 795 6.28 -18.98 33.27
CA ILE A 795 7.14 -17.90 33.78
C ILE A 795 8.50 -18.53 34.04
N GLU A 796 9.50 -18.07 33.32
CA GLU A 796 10.90 -18.42 33.54
C GLU A 796 11.44 -17.53 34.67
N ILE A 797 11.63 -18.07 35.88
CA ILE A 797 12.45 -17.41 36.90
C ILE A 797 13.88 -17.91 36.70
N GLY A 798 14.71 -17.08 36.07
CA GLY A 798 16.15 -17.30 35.97
C GLY A 798 16.81 -17.45 37.35
N SER A 799 17.99 -18.04 37.38
CA SER A 799 18.78 -18.26 38.59
C SER A 799 18.93 -16.99 39.44
N LYS A 800 18.34 -16.98 40.63
CA LYS A 800 18.71 -16.03 41.70
C LYS A 800 19.55 -16.75 42.75
N LYS A 801 20.75 -16.23 42.99
CA LYS A 801 21.51 -16.51 44.22
C LYS A 801 20.68 -16.01 45.40
N ILE A 802 20.21 -16.93 46.25
CA ILE A 802 19.69 -16.60 47.57
C ILE A 802 20.67 -17.21 48.59
N SER A 803 21.39 -16.33 49.29
CA SER A 803 22.09 -16.61 50.55
C SER A 803 22.90 -17.92 50.65
N GLY A 804 23.83 -18.15 49.72
CA GLY A 804 25.02 -18.96 49.99
C GLY A 804 24.87 -20.49 50.16
N PHE A 805 23.71 -21.10 49.89
CA PHE A 805 23.58 -22.56 49.91
C PHE A 805 23.60 -23.16 48.50
N TYR A 806 24.44 -24.18 48.31
CA TYR A 806 24.44 -25.04 47.13
C TYR A 806 23.62 -26.29 47.44
N ILE A 807 22.50 -26.48 46.74
CA ILE A 807 21.71 -27.72 46.79
C ILE A 807 22.12 -28.55 45.56
N PRO A 808 22.84 -29.67 45.72
CA PRO A 808 23.11 -30.56 44.60
C PRO A 808 21.83 -31.34 44.30
N SER A 809 21.26 -31.09 43.12
CA SER A 809 20.03 -31.66 42.55
C SER A 809 18.74 -30.86 42.78
N PRO A 810 17.91 -30.62 41.74
CA PRO A 810 16.64 -29.93 41.88
C PRO A 810 15.65 -30.80 42.66
N GLN A 811 15.32 -30.42 43.90
CA GLN A 811 14.12 -30.93 44.55
C GLN A 811 12.90 -30.41 43.80
N ARG A 812 12.11 -31.33 43.24
CA ARG A 812 10.88 -31.02 42.51
C ARG A 812 9.73 -30.96 43.51
N ILE A 813 9.23 -29.76 43.74
CA ILE A 813 8.18 -29.51 44.71
C ILE A 813 6.89 -29.07 44.02
N LEU A 814 5.76 -29.62 44.44
CA LEU A 814 4.46 -28.97 44.25
C LEU A 814 4.18 -28.15 45.51
N LYS A 815 4.06 -26.83 45.35
CA LYS A 815 3.71 -25.93 46.45
C LYS A 815 2.23 -25.53 46.32
N ILE A 816 1.48 -25.75 47.39
CA ILE A 816 0.10 -25.30 47.54
C ILE A 816 0.11 -24.19 48.57
N GLU A 817 -0.30 -22.98 48.19
CA GLU A 817 -0.21 -21.81 49.09
C GLU A 817 -1.07 -21.97 50.34
N ARG A 818 -2.22 -22.65 50.24
CA ARG A 818 -3.10 -22.94 51.38
C ARG A 818 -4.05 -24.10 51.10
N LEU A 819 -4.17 -25.03 52.04
CA LEU A 819 -5.23 -26.04 52.12
C LEU A 819 -6.08 -25.78 53.38
N PRO A 820 -7.41 -25.59 53.28
CA PRO A 820 -8.26 -25.42 54.45
C PRO A 820 -8.29 -26.68 55.33
N GLU A 821 -8.75 -26.56 56.58
CA GLU A 821 -9.01 -27.73 57.44
C GLU A 821 -10.06 -28.68 56.84
N ASN A 822 -10.01 -29.95 57.24
CA ASN A 822 -10.90 -31.04 56.81
C ASN A 822 -10.96 -31.26 55.29
N THR A 823 -9.88 -30.94 54.59
CA THR A 823 -9.74 -31.06 53.14
C THR A 823 -8.93 -32.30 52.79
N LEU A 824 -9.46 -33.12 51.89
CA LEU A 824 -8.76 -34.25 51.29
C LEU A 824 -8.14 -33.85 49.96
N PHE A 825 -6.82 -33.83 49.90
CA PHE A 825 -6.05 -33.65 48.68
C PHE A 825 -5.59 -35.01 48.16
N LYS A 826 -5.82 -35.29 46.88
CA LYS A 826 -5.29 -36.44 46.16
C LYS A 826 -4.57 -35.98 44.90
N LEU A 827 -3.43 -36.58 44.61
CA LEU A 827 -2.66 -36.40 43.39
C LEU A 827 -2.56 -37.74 42.69
N TYR A 828 -2.89 -37.78 41.41
CA TYR A 828 -2.87 -38.97 40.57
C TYR A 828 -1.88 -38.77 39.44
N SER A 829 -1.19 -39.83 39.01
CA SER A 829 -0.43 -39.83 37.76
C SER A 829 -1.36 -39.87 36.54
N VAL A 830 -0.81 -39.62 35.36
CA VAL A 830 -1.57 -39.58 34.09
C VAL A 830 -2.31 -40.89 33.75
N ASP A 831 -1.83 -42.03 34.26
CA ASP A 831 -2.46 -43.35 34.12
C ASP A 831 -3.51 -43.65 35.21
N GLY A 832 -3.86 -42.66 36.03
CA GLY A 832 -4.91 -42.75 37.04
C GLY A 832 -4.49 -43.36 38.38
N ARG A 833 -3.20 -43.68 38.58
CA ARG A 833 -2.72 -44.22 39.87
C ARG A 833 -2.60 -43.09 40.91
N LEU A 834 -2.98 -43.37 42.15
CA LEU A 834 -2.82 -42.41 43.25
C LEU A 834 -1.34 -42.30 43.63
N VAL A 835 -0.78 -41.10 43.51
CA VAL A 835 0.63 -40.77 43.77
C VAL A 835 0.82 -40.16 45.16
N PHE A 836 -0.14 -39.37 45.62
CA PHE A 836 -0.08 -38.72 46.93
C PHE A 836 -1.50 -38.46 47.47
N GLU A 837 -1.71 -38.67 48.76
CA GLU A 837 -2.96 -38.36 49.45
C GLU A 837 -2.65 -37.71 50.80
N TYR A 838 -3.37 -36.63 51.11
CA TYR A 838 -3.24 -35.93 52.38
C TYR A 838 -4.58 -35.36 52.82
N LYS A 839 -4.98 -35.64 54.07
CA LYS A 839 -6.19 -35.08 54.69
C LYS A 839 -5.77 -34.11 55.78
N THR A 840 -6.16 -32.86 55.64
CA THR A 840 -5.86 -31.82 56.64
C THR A 840 -6.73 -32.00 57.88
N THR A 841 -6.13 -31.96 59.06
CA THR A 841 -6.83 -31.89 60.36
C THR A 841 -6.99 -30.44 60.87
N GLY A 842 -6.24 -29.51 60.30
CA GLY A 842 -6.30 -28.04 60.46
C GLY A 842 -5.79 -27.36 59.18
N PRO A 843 -5.90 -26.03 59.00
CA PRO A 843 -5.43 -25.38 57.77
C PRO A 843 -3.91 -25.54 57.59
N ALA A 844 -3.47 -25.89 56.38
CA ALA A 844 -2.06 -26.07 56.02
C ALA A 844 -1.63 -25.01 55.01
N ASP A 845 -0.90 -24.00 55.48
CA ASP A 845 -0.32 -22.94 54.64
C ASP A 845 1.03 -23.37 54.07
N LYS A 846 1.30 -23.03 52.81
CA LYS A 846 2.54 -23.37 52.07
C LYS A 846 2.86 -24.87 52.12
N PHE A 847 1.85 -25.72 51.90
CA PHE A 847 2.00 -27.17 51.87
C PHE A 847 2.86 -27.61 50.67
N ILE A 848 3.88 -28.42 50.93
CA ILE A 848 4.87 -28.83 49.93
C ILE A 848 4.84 -30.35 49.76
N ILE A 849 4.75 -30.81 48.51
CA ILE A 849 4.94 -32.21 48.14
C ILE A 849 6.30 -32.33 47.46
N PRO A 850 7.33 -32.87 48.15
CA PRO A 850 8.66 -33.01 47.58
C PRO A 850 8.80 -34.29 46.75
N ASN A 851 9.90 -34.37 45.98
CA ASN A 851 10.36 -35.56 45.27
C ASN A 851 9.41 -36.12 44.20
N LEU A 852 8.56 -35.27 43.61
CA LEU A 852 7.70 -35.69 42.49
C LEU A 852 8.52 -35.87 41.21
N LYS A 853 8.36 -37.02 40.54
CA LYS A 853 8.98 -37.26 39.23
C LYS A 853 8.39 -36.34 38.17
N SER A 854 9.12 -36.09 37.09
CA SER A 854 8.54 -35.41 35.93
C SER A 854 7.41 -36.23 35.34
N GLY A 855 6.26 -35.60 35.10
CA GLY A 855 5.07 -36.18 34.52
C GLY A 855 3.88 -35.24 34.62
N VAL A 856 2.78 -35.63 33.99
CA VAL A 856 1.47 -35.00 34.20
C VAL A 856 0.80 -35.66 35.39
N TYR A 857 0.28 -34.85 36.29
CA TYR A 857 -0.52 -35.29 37.42
C TYR A 857 -1.87 -34.58 37.43
N PHE A 858 -2.88 -35.27 37.94
CA PHE A 858 -4.20 -34.71 38.17
C PHE A 858 -4.43 -34.62 39.66
N TYR A 859 -4.90 -33.47 40.15
CA TYR A 859 -5.24 -33.32 41.55
C TYR A 859 -6.75 -33.27 41.74
N LEU A 860 -7.16 -33.72 42.92
CA LEU A 860 -8.52 -33.70 43.43
C LEU A 860 -8.48 -33.13 44.85
N ILE A 861 -9.23 -32.07 45.09
CA ILE A 861 -9.42 -31.47 46.39
C ILE A 861 -10.88 -31.67 46.77
N LYS A 862 -11.13 -32.32 47.89
CA LYS A 862 -12.46 -32.54 48.45
C LYS A 862 -12.57 -31.91 49.82
N LYS A 863 -13.56 -31.04 50.00
CA LYS A 863 -13.98 -30.55 51.31
C LYS A 863 -15.50 -30.59 51.37
N ASP A 864 -16.03 -31.39 52.28
CA ASP A 864 -17.48 -31.64 52.42
C ASP A 864 -18.13 -32.02 51.07
N THR A 865 -19.09 -31.23 50.57
CA THR A 865 -19.75 -31.44 49.27
C THR A 865 -19.03 -30.77 48.09
N CYS A 866 -17.95 -30.02 48.34
CA CYS A 866 -17.21 -29.30 47.32
C CYS A 866 -16.04 -30.13 46.78
N GLU A 867 -15.96 -30.24 45.45
CA GLU A 867 -14.93 -30.99 44.75
C GLU A 867 -14.27 -30.11 43.69
N GLN A 868 -12.94 -29.95 43.77
CA GLN A 868 -12.15 -29.25 42.75
C GLN A 868 -11.15 -30.23 42.13
N LYS A 869 -11.08 -30.22 40.79
CA LYS A 869 -10.11 -31.01 40.02
C LYS A 869 -9.24 -30.10 39.17
N GLY A 870 -8.00 -30.51 38.94
CA GLY A 870 -7.11 -29.81 38.02
C GLY A 870 -5.95 -30.67 37.58
N LYS A 871 -5.13 -30.10 36.70
CA LYS A 871 -3.94 -30.74 36.13
C LYS A 871 -2.71 -29.95 36.56
N VAL A 872 -1.64 -30.65 36.91
CA VAL A 872 -0.32 -30.07 37.15
C VAL A 872 0.72 -30.85 36.36
N VAL A 873 1.60 -30.15 35.66
CA VAL A 873 2.64 -30.77 34.83
C VAL A 873 3.98 -30.47 35.45
N ILE A 874 4.72 -31.53 35.78
CA ILE A 874 6.07 -31.45 36.32
C ILE A 874 7.01 -31.90 35.21
N ILE A 875 7.86 -31.02 34.70
CA ILE A 875 8.78 -31.36 33.60
C ILE A 875 10.17 -31.72 34.12
N ASN A 876 10.89 -32.57 33.38
CA ASN A 876 12.32 -32.77 33.56
C ASN A 876 13.03 -31.70 32.73
N LYS A 877 14.12 -31.11 33.24
CA LYS A 877 15.06 -30.45 32.32
C LYS A 877 15.85 -31.52 31.58
#